data_AF-A0A8B8QKG7-F1
#
_entry.id   AF-A0A8B8QKG7-F1
#
_cell.length_a   1.000
_cell.length_b   1.000
_cell.length_c   1.000
_cell.angle_alpha   90.00
_cell.angle_beta   90.00
_cell.angle_gamma   90.00
#
_symmetry.space_group_name_H-M   'P 1'
#
loop_
_entity.id
_entity.type
_entity.pdbx_description
1 polymer ?
#
loop_
_entity_poly.entity_id
_entity_poly.type
_entity_poly.pdbx_seq_one_letter_code
_entity_poly.pdbx_strand_id
1 'polypeptide(L)'
;MQFGEMFRCLLFFSMLIHSSFAQKLSEGSGTSDAPSKKWLTLNGNEPLVIARGGFSGLFPDSSEFAVDMAMTSSMGDVVLYCDLQLTKDGLGVCQPDVRLDNTTNIAMVYPQGEKTYKVNGQDLKGWFTVDYTSDELFNNVTLVQNVLSRPSLFDGALSIQSVDDIVGRKSVKLLWLNVQYDGFYNEHKHSPASYVQKVVRYYPLDYLSSPEIGFLKAMQGKVNKARTKLIFRFLATDAVEPSTKQTYGSILKDLESIKSFASGILVPKEYILPVGTNKYLEAPTSLVADAHKLGLEVYASGFANDYPASFNYSYDPTSEYLQFIDNSEFSVDGVLTDFPPTASETIACFTQNNNASKPVKGKALIISHNGASGNYPGCTDLAYQQAIDDGADIIDCSVQMSKDGVAFCLDSADLSGDTTAMPTFMSRSIVIPEIQQDSGIFSFDLTWSEIQSLKPQLVSPFGSDVGFLRDPANKNKGKFVTLSEFLELAKSKAVSGVLINIENAAYLASKKGLGIVDAVSKALSNATFDKQSTQQVLIQSDDSSVLSQFKNVSTYKRVLTIEEKISDAPKQPVEEIKKYADAVTITRPSIMPISNSFLMGNTSVLDEMHAANISVYLSVLRNEYISLAFDYFADPILELATYVAGFGVDGIITEYPATANKYMRSPCFDLNAEQAILPVQPGSLVSIIQGAEPPAEAPAPILEVADIVDPPLPPVAVDLSVNSPPAPAPDAKDSSALKIVADLGLSLAAVGALNLLF
;
A
#
# COMPACT_ATOMS: atom_id res chain seq x y z
N MET A 1 48.71 -6.62 11.23
CA MET A 1 48.04 -7.48 12.24
C MET A 1 46.72 -6.81 12.59
N GLN A 2 45.80 -6.74 11.62
CA GLN A 2 44.53 -5.99 11.73
C GLN A 2 43.55 -6.45 10.63
N PHE A 3 43.67 -7.71 10.20
CA PHE A 3 42.82 -8.35 9.19
C PHE A 3 41.93 -9.45 9.79
N GLY A 4 42.12 -9.77 11.08
CA GLY A 4 41.44 -10.87 11.78
C GLY A 4 40.19 -10.48 12.57
N GLU A 5 39.94 -9.19 12.80
CA GLU A 5 38.76 -8.72 13.55
C GLU A 5 37.57 -8.38 12.65
N MET A 6 37.80 -7.84 11.44
CA MET A 6 36.72 -7.61 10.45
C MET A 6 36.03 -8.91 10.03
N PHE A 7 36.79 -10.00 9.87
CA PHE A 7 36.25 -11.31 9.49
C PHE A 7 35.46 -12.00 10.62
N ARG A 8 35.70 -11.63 11.89
CA ARG A 8 34.95 -12.17 13.04
C ARG A 8 33.62 -11.45 13.25
N CYS A 9 33.51 -10.16 12.91
CA CYS A 9 32.22 -9.47 12.86
C CYS A 9 31.35 -10.02 11.71
N LEU A 10 31.92 -10.22 10.51
CA LEU A 10 31.20 -10.77 9.34
C LEU A 10 30.58 -12.16 9.58
N LEU A 11 31.24 -13.04 10.34
CA LEU A 11 30.70 -14.38 10.66
C LEU A 11 29.60 -14.35 11.74
N PHE A 12 29.62 -13.38 12.66
CA PHE A 12 28.55 -13.22 13.65
C PHE A 12 27.32 -12.51 13.08
N PHE A 13 27.49 -11.54 12.18
CA PHE A 13 26.38 -10.90 11.46
C PHE A 13 25.71 -11.84 10.46
N SER A 14 26.49 -12.68 9.75
CA SER A 14 25.92 -13.76 8.94
C SER A 14 25.13 -14.75 9.80
N MET A 15 25.59 -15.14 11.00
CA MET A 15 24.82 -16.06 11.85
C MET A 15 23.55 -15.45 12.44
N LEU A 16 23.54 -14.16 12.83
CA LEU A 16 22.35 -13.51 13.38
C LEU A 16 21.26 -13.29 12.33
N ILE A 17 21.63 -13.04 11.07
CA ILE A 17 20.70 -12.98 9.93
C ILE A 17 20.33 -14.39 9.43
N HIS A 18 21.26 -15.36 9.48
CA HIS A 18 20.96 -16.74 9.08
C HIS A 18 20.08 -17.48 10.10
N SER A 19 20.10 -17.11 11.39
CA SER A 19 19.14 -17.65 12.36
C SER A 19 17.72 -17.10 12.18
N SER A 20 17.55 -16.03 11.40
CA SER A 20 16.27 -15.38 11.12
C SER A 20 15.81 -15.48 9.65
N PHE A 21 16.57 -16.14 8.78
CA PHE A 21 16.22 -16.36 7.35
C PHE A 21 16.56 -17.76 6.82
N ALA A 22 16.70 -18.76 7.70
CA ALA A 22 16.86 -20.15 7.24
C ALA A 22 15.51 -20.73 6.81
N GLN A 23 15.10 -20.45 5.56
CA GLN A 23 14.20 -21.35 4.86
C GLN A 23 14.85 -22.74 4.90
N LYS A 24 14.13 -23.71 5.47
CA LYS A 24 14.56 -25.11 5.43
C LYS A 24 14.50 -25.54 3.97
N LEU A 25 15.61 -25.40 3.24
CA LEU A 25 15.81 -26.03 1.95
C LEU A 25 15.71 -27.54 2.18
N SER A 26 14.52 -28.08 1.94
CA SER A 26 14.33 -29.49 1.74
C SER A 26 15.05 -29.84 0.44
N GLU A 27 16.21 -30.50 0.54
CA GLU A 27 16.76 -31.30 -0.55
C GLU A 27 15.78 -32.45 -0.83
N GLY A 28 14.74 -32.17 -1.60
CA GLY A 28 13.80 -33.15 -2.13
C GLY A 28 14.41 -33.88 -3.32
N SER A 29 15.27 -34.88 -3.05
CA SER A 29 15.46 -35.97 -4.01
C SER A 29 14.20 -36.84 -3.97
N GLY A 30 13.34 -36.76 -4.99
CA GLY A 30 12.21 -37.67 -5.12
C GLY A 30 11.04 -37.07 -5.88
N THR A 31 10.97 -37.41 -7.16
CA THR A 31 9.83 -37.18 -8.07
C THR A 31 8.48 -37.53 -7.42
N SER A 32 7.64 -36.52 -7.21
CA SER A 32 6.18 -36.70 -7.18
C SER A 32 5.59 -35.99 -8.40
N ASP A 33 5.13 -36.78 -9.37
CA ASP A 33 4.44 -36.35 -10.59
C ASP A 33 3.07 -35.72 -10.28
N ALA A 34 3.05 -34.51 -9.71
CA ALA A 34 1.95 -33.59 -9.92
C ALA A 34 2.19 -32.89 -11.28
N PRO A 35 1.20 -32.83 -12.19
CA PRO A 35 1.42 -32.17 -13.47
C PRO A 35 1.85 -30.72 -13.23
N SER A 36 3.02 -30.34 -13.76
CA SER A 36 3.55 -28.99 -13.64
C SER A 36 2.50 -27.99 -14.14
N LYS A 37 2.15 -27.03 -13.28
CA LYS A 37 1.26 -25.91 -13.57
C LYS A 37 1.61 -25.30 -14.93
N LYS A 38 0.64 -25.25 -15.85
CA LYS A 38 0.86 -24.70 -17.20
C LYS A 38 0.37 -23.26 -17.25
N TRP A 39 1.31 -22.34 -17.37
CA TRP A 39 1.04 -20.91 -17.48
C TRP A 39 0.71 -20.52 -18.92
N LEU A 40 0.12 -19.33 -19.11
CA LEU A 40 -0.09 -18.74 -20.44
C LEU A 40 1.15 -18.00 -20.98
N THR A 41 2.32 -18.28 -20.40
CA THR A 41 3.63 -17.87 -20.91
C THR A 41 3.94 -18.59 -22.22
N LEU A 42 4.93 -18.11 -22.97
CA LEU A 42 5.27 -18.67 -24.28
C LEU A 42 5.60 -20.17 -24.20
N ASN A 43 6.30 -20.58 -23.15
CA ASN A 43 6.78 -21.93 -22.93
C ASN A 43 5.91 -22.73 -21.94
N GLY A 44 4.90 -22.11 -21.34
CA GLY A 44 4.05 -22.70 -20.31
C GLY A 44 4.68 -22.78 -18.92
N ASN A 45 5.89 -22.24 -18.72
CA ASN A 45 6.59 -22.21 -17.44
C ASN A 45 6.14 -21.02 -16.59
N GLU A 46 6.50 -21.07 -15.32
CA GLU A 46 6.30 -19.95 -14.39
C GLU A 46 6.98 -18.66 -14.88
N PRO A 47 6.29 -17.50 -14.78
CA PRO A 47 6.88 -16.20 -15.08
C PRO A 47 8.10 -15.89 -14.21
N LEU A 48 9.11 -15.25 -14.78
CA LEU A 48 10.32 -14.89 -14.03
C LEU A 48 10.10 -13.66 -13.14
N VAL A 49 10.68 -13.70 -11.94
CA VAL A 49 10.90 -12.50 -11.11
C VAL A 49 12.27 -11.92 -11.47
N ILE A 50 12.27 -10.68 -11.96
CA ILE A 50 13.48 -9.99 -12.38
C ILE A 50 13.67 -8.78 -11.47
N ALA A 51 14.72 -8.81 -10.64
CA ALA A 51 15.03 -7.79 -9.65
C ALA A 51 15.88 -6.67 -10.27
N ARG A 52 15.30 -5.48 -10.45
CA ARG A 52 16.01 -4.30 -11.00
C ARG A 52 17.01 -3.77 -9.98
N GLY A 53 18.29 -4.01 -10.23
CA GLY A 53 19.35 -3.60 -9.29
C GLY A 53 19.25 -4.30 -7.93
N GLY A 54 18.63 -5.48 -7.87
CA GLY A 54 18.28 -6.14 -6.61
C GLY A 54 16.96 -5.61 -6.04
N PHE A 55 16.89 -5.44 -4.72
CA PHE A 55 15.73 -4.89 -4.01
C PHE A 55 15.83 -3.36 -3.92
N SER A 56 15.83 -2.72 -5.09
CA SER A 56 16.00 -1.26 -5.23
C SER A 56 14.84 -0.44 -4.67
N GLY A 57 13.70 -1.08 -4.38
CA GLY A 57 12.56 -0.49 -3.65
C GLY A 57 12.85 -0.15 -2.19
N LEU A 58 13.88 -0.76 -1.60
CA LEU A 58 14.26 -0.58 -0.19
C LEU A 58 15.67 -0.03 0.00
N PHE A 59 16.60 -0.40 -0.88
CA PHE A 59 18.01 0.00 -0.80
C PHE A 59 18.45 0.74 -2.06
N PRO A 60 19.54 1.54 -2.00
CA PRO A 60 20.16 2.07 -3.20
C PRO A 60 20.41 0.98 -4.25
N ASP A 61 20.07 1.26 -5.50
CA ASP A 61 20.11 0.31 -6.62
C ASP A 61 21.50 -0.31 -6.78
N SER A 62 21.53 -1.62 -7.06
CA SER A 62 22.74 -2.41 -7.31
C SER A 62 23.74 -2.40 -6.14
N SER A 63 23.30 -2.01 -4.95
CA SER A 63 24.08 -2.12 -3.73
C SER A 63 24.17 -3.55 -3.22
N GLU A 64 25.13 -3.81 -2.34
CA GLU A 64 25.28 -5.11 -1.68
C GLU A 64 23.98 -5.56 -1.00
N PHE A 65 23.36 -4.68 -0.22
CA PHE A 65 22.11 -4.98 0.49
C PHE A 65 20.95 -5.20 -0.47
N ALA A 66 20.85 -4.43 -1.55
CA ALA A 66 19.82 -4.65 -2.56
C ALA A 66 19.94 -6.04 -3.19
N VAL A 67 21.15 -6.45 -3.58
CA VAL A 67 21.39 -7.76 -4.20
C VAL A 67 21.11 -8.89 -3.23
N ASP A 68 21.67 -8.84 -2.02
CA ASP A 68 21.52 -9.92 -1.05
C ASP A 68 20.07 -10.06 -0.59
N MET A 69 19.39 -8.94 -0.27
CA MET A 69 18.00 -9.00 0.16
C MET A 69 17.09 -9.54 -0.93
N ALA A 70 17.25 -9.12 -2.19
CA ALA A 70 16.44 -9.66 -3.29
C ALA A 70 16.53 -11.19 -3.39
N MET A 71 17.71 -11.76 -3.13
CA MET A 71 17.93 -13.21 -3.20
C MET A 71 17.43 -13.96 -1.96
N THR A 72 17.39 -13.31 -0.79
CA THR A 72 17.02 -13.96 0.48
C THR A 72 15.56 -13.76 0.91
N SER A 73 14.92 -12.67 0.48
CA SER A 73 13.52 -12.37 0.85
C SER A 73 12.50 -12.73 -0.23
N SER A 74 12.95 -13.17 -1.41
CA SER A 74 12.06 -13.63 -2.47
C SER A 74 11.83 -15.13 -2.44
N MET A 75 10.67 -15.57 -2.91
CA MET A 75 10.33 -16.97 -3.12
C MET A 75 10.82 -17.45 -4.50
N GLY A 76 11.49 -18.60 -4.54
CA GLY A 76 11.97 -19.17 -5.80
C GLY A 76 13.22 -18.49 -6.38
N ASP A 77 13.51 -18.76 -7.65
CA ASP A 77 14.71 -18.22 -8.31
C ASP A 77 14.45 -16.80 -8.83
N VAL A 78 15.32 -15.86 -8.44
CA VAL A 78 15.29 -14.45 -8.89
C VAL A 78 16.38 -14.20 -9.92
N VAL A 79 16.05 -13.47 -10.98
CA VAL A 79 17.01 -12.98 -11.96
C VAL A 79 17.49 -11.59 -11.53
N LEU A 80 18.80 -11.42 -11.33
CA LEU A 80 19.36 -10.11 -11.05
C LEU A 80 19.53 -9.31 -12.34
N TYR A 81 18.90 -8.15 -12.42
CA TYR A 81 19.00 -7.25 -13.56
C TYR A 81 19.98 -6.12 -13.27
N CYS A 82 21.03 -6.02 -14.09
CA CYS A 82 22.09 -5.03 -14.00
C CYS A 82 22.11 -4.16 -15.25
N ASP A 83 21.95 -2.85 -15.07
CA ASP A 83 22.23 -1.86 -16.11
C ASP A 83 23.75 -1.61 -16.19
N LEU A 84 24.38 -2.09 -17.26
CA LEU A 84 25.82 -2.01 -17.46
C LEU A 84 26.25 -0.59 -17.81
N GLN A 85 27.18 -0.05 -17.03
CA GLN A 85 27.98 1.12 -17.36
C GLN A 85 29.47 0.74 -17.38
N LEU A 86 30.29 1.41 -18.20
CA LEU A 86 31.74 1.19 -18.26
C LEU A 86 32.50 2.40 -17.69
N THR A 87 33.46 2.13 -16.81
CA THR A 87 34.38 3.14 -16.25
C THR A 87 35.44 3.56 -17.28
N LYS A 88 36.17 4.63 -17.00
CA LYS A 88 37.28 5.16 -17.83
C LYS A 88 38.39 4.16 -18.13
N ASP A 89 38.63 3.22 -17.23
CA ASP A 89 39.58 2.11 -17.36
C ASP A 89 38.94 0.83 -17.93
N GLY A 90 37.65 0.88 -18.29
CA GLY A 90 36.94 -0.16 -19.03
C GLY A 90 36.40 -1.30 -18.17
N LEU A 91 36.30 -1.10 -16.86
CA LEU A 91 35.64 -2.01 -15.92
C LEU A 91 34.12 -1.79 -15.96
N GLY A 92 33.33 -2.85 -15.80
CA GLY A 92 31.87 -2.76 -15.83
C GLY A 92 31.27 -2.67 -14.43
N VAL A 93 30.35 -1.72 -14.26
CA VAL A 93 29.60 -1.50 -13.01
C VAL A 93 28.10 -1.56 -13.30
N CYS A 94 27.31 -1.92 -12.29
CA CYS A 94 25.85 -1.90 -12.36
C CYS A 94 25.35 -0.55 -11.84
N GLN A 95 24.80 0.26 -12.74
CA GLN A 95 24.27 1.59 -12.44
C GLN A 95 23.08 1.92 -13.36
N PRO A 96 21.91 2.30 -12.80
CA PRO A 96 20.66 2.44 -13.55
C PRO A 96 20.62 3.67 -14.48
N ASP A 97 21.38 4.72 -14.15
CA ASP A 97 21.45 5.97 -14.90
C ASP A 97 22.88 6.22 -15.42
N VAL A 98 22.99 6.79 -16.63
CA VAL A 98 24.26 7.22 -17.20
C VAL A 98 24.87 8.41 -16.44
N ARG A 99 24.01 9.20 -15.78
CA ARG A 99 24.37 10.27 -14.86
C ARG A 99 24.47 9.72 -13.45
N LEU A 100 25.70 9.61 -12.97
CA LEU A 100 26.02 9.09 -11.64
C LEU A 100 25.42 9.93 -10.52
N ASP A 101 25.26 11.24 -10.71
CA ASP A 101 24.66 12.15 -9.72
C ASP A 101 23.19 11.86 -9.42
N ASN A 102 22.51 11.06 -10.24
CA ASN A 102 21.14 10.66 -9.95
C ASN A 102 21.06 9.58 -8.87
N THR A 103 22.07 8.73 -8.70
CA THR A 103 22.01 7.55 -7.80
C THR A 103 23.26 7.39 -6.93
N THR A 104 24.11 8.42 -6.90
CA THR A 104 25.33 8.45 -6.09
C THR A 104 25.58 9.85 -5.51
N ASN A 105 26.47 9.95 -4.53
CA ASN A 105 26.93 11.22 -3.98
C ASN A 105 28.01 11.93 -4.82
N ILE A 106 28.25 11.52 -6.07
CA ILE A 106 29.43 11.95 -6.86
C ILE A 106 29.53 13.47 -7.04
N ALA A 107 28.40 14.19 -7.07
CA ALA A 107 28.37 15.64 -7.19
C ALA A 107 28.98 16.34 -5.95
N MET A 108 28.90 15.71 -4.78
CA MET A 108 29.53 16.20 -3.55
C MET A 108 31.02 15.88 -3.51
N VAL A 109 31.40 14.71 -4.02
CA VAL A 109 32.80 14.22 -4.04
C VAL A 109 33.63 14.98 -5.08
N TYR A 110 33.05 15.20 -6.28
CA TYR A 110 33.70 15.87 -7.40
C TYR A 110 32.86 17.07 -7.89
N PRO A 111 32.71 18.14 -7.11
CA PRO A 111 31.80 19.26 -7.44
C PRO A 111 32.14 20.02 -8.72
N GLN A 112 33.38 19.89 -9.22
CA GLN A 112 33.84 20.48 -10.49
C GLN A 112 33.90 19.46 -11.64
N GLY A 113 33.36 18.26 -11.41
CA GLY A 113 33.41 17.13 -12.34
C GLY A 113 32.23 17.03 -13.31
N GLU A 114 31.29 17.96 -13.23
CA GLU A 114 30.12 18.03 -14.11
C GLU A 114 30.55 18.29 -15.57
N LYS A 115 30.02 17.50 -16.50
CA LYS A 115 30.24 17.66 -17.93
C LYS A 115 28.94 17.64 -18.70
N THR A 116 29.00 18.07 -19.96
CA THR A 116 27.93 17.89 -20.92
C THR A 116 28.38 16.94 -22.01
N TYR A 117 27.64 15.85 -22.19
CA TYR A 117 27.83 14.92 -23.31
C TYR A 117 26.57 14.80 -24.13
N LYS A 118 26.75 14.47 -25.41
CA LYS A 118 25.64 14.07 -26.27
C LYS A 118 25.42 12.57 -26.11
N VAL A 119 24.32 12.17 -25.47
CA VAL A 119 23.94 10.77 -25.27
C VAL A 119 22.67 10.51 -26.08
N ASN A 120 22.73 9.58 -27.02
CA ASN A 120 21.61 9.28 -27.94
C ASN A 120 21.02 10.53 -28.63
N GLY A 121 21.87 11.52 -28.93
CA GLY A 121 21.50 12.75 -29.61
C GLY A 121 21.04 13.90 -28.70
N GLN A 122 20.83 13.65 -27.41
CA GLN A 122 20.42 14.65 -26.42
C GLN A 122 21.64 15.15 -25.62
N ASP A 123 21.68 16.45 -25.33
CA ASP A 123 22.71 17.01 -24.46
C ASP A 123 22.32 16.70 -23.00
N LEU A 124 23.09 15.83 -22.36
CA LEU A 124 22.96 15.49 -20.95
C LEU A 124 24.08 16.14 -20.17
N LYS A 125 23.72 16.78 -19.06
CA LYS A 125 24.65 17.40 -18.11
C LYS A 125 24.64 16.60 -16.81
N GLY A 126 25.81 16.27 -16.28
CA GLY A 126 25.98 15.46 -15.07
C GLY A 126 27.38 14.86 -14.95
N TRP A 127 27.50 13.78 -14.19
CA TRP A 127 28.75 13.04 -13.98
C TRP A 127 28.67 11.66 -14.65
N PHE A 128 29.67 11.30 -15.43
CA PHE A 128 29.61 10.12 -16.29
C PHE A 128 30.71 9.12 -15.94
N THR A 129 30.39 7.82 -15.96
CA THR A 129 31.33 6.73 -15.64
C THR A 129 32.60 6.75 -16.48
N VAL A 130 32.53 7.22 -17.73
CA VAL A 130 33.68 7.34 -18.66
C VAL A 130 34.75 8.35 -18.22
N ASP A 131 34.44 9.21 -17.23
CA ASP A 131 35.36 10.25 -16.75
C ASP A 131 36.20 9.81 -15.55
N TYR A 132 35.80 8.73 -14.89
CA TYR A 132 36.38 8.27 -13.63
C TYR A 132 36.85 6.82 -13.77
N THR A 133 38.01 6.54 -13.20
CA THR A 133 38.53 5.17 -13.06
C THR A 133 37.69 4.38 -12.05
N SER A 134 37.71 3.06 -12.15
CA SER A 134 37.05 2.18 -11.18
C SER A 134 37.52 2.44 -9.74
N ASP A 135 38.83 2.63 -9.54
CA ASP A 135 39.41 2.98 -8.25
C ASP A 135 38.89 4.32 -7.68
N GLU A 136 38.71 5.35 -8.52
CA GLU A 136 38.14 6.64 -8.09
C GLU A 136 36.69 6.49 -7.62
N LEU A 137 35.90 5.69 -8.34
CA LEU A 137 34.51 5.44 -8.02
C LEU A 137 34.35 4.59 -6.76
N PHE A 138 35.01 3.44 -6.67
CA PHE A 138 34.82 2.49 -5.56
C PHE A 138 35.30 3.02 -4.21
N ASN A 139 36.34 3.86 -4.20
CA ASN A 139 36.93 4.37 -2.96
C ASN A 139 36.29 5.67 -2.45
N ASN A 140 35.65 6.46 -3.32
CA ASN A 140 35.18 7.81 -2.94
C ASN A 140 33.69 8.02 -3.15
N VAL A 141 33.03 7.24 -4.02
CA VAL A 141 31.64 7.45 -4.41
C VAL A 141 30.75 6.38 -3.77
N THR A 142 29.68 6.83 -3.14
CA THR A 142 28.70 5.99 -2.46
C THR A 142 27.33 6.14 -3.11
N LEU A 143 26.55 5.07 -3.04
CA LEU A 143 25.20 4.98 -3.58
C LEU A 143 24.20 5.77 -2.71
N VAL A 144 23.17 6.31 -3.35
CA VAL A 144 22.03 7.00 -2.71
C VAL A 144 20.72 6.65 -3.42
N GLN A 145 19.58 6.80 -2.74
CA GLN A 145 18.25 6.68 -3.32
C GLN A 145 17.89 7.92 -4.13
N ASN A 146 17.14 7.70 -5.22
CA ASN A 146 16.67 8.74 -6.12
C ASN A 146 15.15 8.85 -6.19
N VAL A 147 14.46 8.04 -5.38
CA VAL A 147 13.00 8.01 -5.27
C VAL A 147 12.63 8.48 -3.86
N LEU A 148 11.86 9.57 -3.77
CA LEU A 148 11.55 10.23 -2.50
C LEU A 148 10.68 9.39 -1.55
N SER A 149 9.93 8.41 -2.06
CA SER A 149 9.14 7.48 -1.25
C SER A 149 9.99 6.39 -0.58
N ARG A 150 11.29 6.29 -0.90
CA ARG A 150 12.19 5.24 -0.39
C ARG A 150 13.06 5.77 0.75
N PRO A 151 13.54 4.89 1.66
CA PRO A 151 14.31 5.32 2.81
C PRO A 151 15.69 5.86 2.41
N SER A 152 15.97 7.11 2.75
CA SER A 152 17.29 7.73 2.60
C SER A 152 18.29 7.30 3.66
N LEU A 153 17.88 6.47 4.63
CA LEU A 153 18.72 6.07 5.76
C LEU A 153 19.90 5.16 5.36
N PHE A 154 19.82 4.56 4.17
CA PHE A 154 20.90 3.76 3.58
C PHE A 154 21.80 4.58 2.64
N ASP A 155 21.51 5.86 2.44
CA ASP A 155 22.29 6.73 1.56
C ASP A 155 23.69 6.96 2.11
N GLY A 156 24.69 6.90 1.24
CA GLY A 156 26.07 7.18 1.63
C GLY A 156 26.79 6.02 2.32
N ALA A 157 26.12 4.88 2.54
CA ALA A 157 26.69 3.75 3.29
C ALA A 157 27.42 2.71 2.42
N LEU A 158 27.06 2.60 1.14
CA LEU A 158 27.49 1.50 0.26
C LEU A 158 28.19 2.02 -0.98
N SER A 159 29.26 1.34 -1.41
CA SER A 159 29.99 1.67 -2.65
C SER A 159 29.31 1.08 -3.89
N ILE A 160 29.62 1.65 -5.06
CA ILE A 160 29.25 1.08 -6.37
C ILE A 160 29.84 -0.33 -6.52
N GLN A 161 29.07 -1.27 -7.08
CA GLN A 161 29.54 -2.63 -7.34
C GLN A 161 29.97 -2.85 -8.79
N SER A 162 31.02 -3.64 -8.98
CA SER A 162 31.37 -4.16 -10.31
C SER A 162 30.47 -5.33 -10.70
N VAL A 163 30.37 -5.60 -11.99
CA VAL A 163 29.70 -6.82 -12.47
C VAL A 163 30.43 -8.07 -11.94
N ASP A 164 31.76 -8.02 -11.81
CA ASP A 164 32.58 -9.13 -11.28
C ASP A 164 32.25 -9.43 -9.81
N ASP A 165 32.00 -8.40 -8.98
CA ASP A 165 31.57 -8.57 -7.59
C ASP A 165 30.22 -9.28 -7.52
N ILE A 166 29.30 -8.92 -8.41
CA ILE A 166 27.95 -9.48 -8.46
C ILE A 166 27.96 -10.94 -8.90
N VAL A 167 28.64 -11.26 -10.01
CA VAL A 167 28.72 -12.66 -10.50
C VAL A 167 29.57 -13.56 -9.62
N GLY A 168 30.44 -12.98 -8.79
CA GLY A 168 31.19 -13.69 -7.76
C GLY A 168 30.32 -14.16 -6.58
N ARG A 169 29.11 -13.60 -6.41
CA ARG A 169 28.19 -13.96 -5.32
C ARG A 169 27.50 -15.29 -5.62
N LYS A 170 27.62 -16.25 -4.69
CA LYS A 170 26.96 -17.56 -4.80
C LYS A 170 25.43 -17.48 -4.77
N SER A 171 24.87 -16.44 -4.17
CA SER A 171 23.42 -16.20 -4.11
C SER A 171 22.85 -15.84 -5.48
N VAL A 172 23.64 -15.23 -6.37
CA VAL A 172 23.20 -14.84 -7.72
C VAL A 172 23.31 -16.03 -8.67
N LYS A 173 22.18 -16.69 -8.95
CA LYS A 173 22.12 -17.84 -9.86
C LYS A 173 21.89 -17.47 -11.31
N LEU A 174 21.09 -16.42 -11.55
CA LEU A 174 20.67 -15.97 -12.87
C LEU A 174 21.02 -14.49 -13.05
N LEU A 175 21.73 -14.16 -14.13
CA LEU A 175 22.14 -12.80 -14.44
C LEU A 175 21.47 -12.29 -15.73
N TRP A 176 20.92 -11.10 -15.63
CA TRP A 176 20.45 -10.29 -16.75
C TRP A 176 21.26 -9.01 -16.87
N LEU A 177 22.02 -8.88 -17.95
CA LEU A 177 22.81 -7.69 -18.23
C LEU A 177 22.12 -6.84 -19.30
N ASN A 178 21.92 -5.55 -19.01
CA ASN A 178 21.32 -4.62 -19.96
C ASN A 178 22.33 -3.54 -20.40
N VAL A 179 22.49 -3.37 -21.72
CA VAL A 179 23.40 -2.39 -22.32
C VAL A 179 22.59 -1.25 -22.94
N GLN A 180 22.56 -0.09 -22.29
CA GLN A 180 21.69 1.03 -22.70
C GLN A 180 22.30 2.01 -23.71
N TYR A 181 23.63 2.17 -23.73
CA TYR A 181 24.30 3.31 -24.36
C TYR A 181 25.53 2.88 -25.19
N ASP A 182 25.39 1.87 -26.05
CA ASP A 182 26.52 1.31 -26.82
C ASP A 182 27.19 2.37 -27.70
N GLY A 183 26.40 3.18 -28.40
CA GLY A 183 26.93 4.30 -29.21
C GLY A 183 27.80 5.27 -28.39
N PHE A 184 27.30 5.72 -27.24
CA PHE A 184 28.01 6.64 -26.35
C PHE A 184 29.35 6.06 -25.86
N TYR A 185 29.38 4.79 -25.46
CA TYR A 185 30.62 4.16 -25.01
C TYR A 185 31.64 4.02 -26.13
N ASN A 186 31.21 3.64 -27.34
CA ASN A 186 32.09 3.51 -28.49
C ASN A 186 32.74 4.86 -28.86
N GLU A 187 32.00 5.98 -28.77
CA GLU A 187 32.54 7.34 -28.96
C GLU A 187 33.63 7.68 -27.93
N HIS A 188 33.54 7.11 -26.73
CA HIS A 188 34.51 7.27 -25.64
C HIS A 188 35.57 6.16 -25.61
N LYS A 189 35.74 5.40 -26.71
CA LYS A 189 36.74 4.33 -26.85
C LYS A 189 36.55 3.14 -25.90
N HIS A 190 35.33 2.94 -25.41
CA HIS A 190 34.91 1.76 -24.66
C HIS A 190 33.97 0.91 -25.51
N SER A 191 34.09 -0.41 -25.44
CA SER A 191 33.25 -1.32 -26.23
C SER A 191 32.45 -2.24 -25.31
N PRO A 192 31.16 -1.92 -25.05
CA PRO A 192 30.26 -2.80 -24.31
C PRO A 192 30.19 -4.20 -24.93
N ALA A 193 30.16 -4.29 -26.27
CA ALA A 193 30.18 -5.58 -26.96
C ALA A 193 31.42 -6.42 -26.59
N SER A 194 32.61 -5.80 -26.58
CA SER A 194 33.85 -6.48 -26.20
C SER A 194 33.88 -6.85 -24.71
N TYR A 195 33.30 -6.00 -23.84
CA TYR A 195 33.14 -6.27 -22.42
C TYR A 195 32.26 -7.51 -22.19
N VAL A 196 31.06 -7.54 -22.78
CA VAL A 196 30.13 -8.66 -22.67
C VAL A 196 30.77 -9.97 -23.17
N GLN A 197 31.50 -9.92 -24.29
CA GLN A 197 32.25 -11.09 -24.79
C GLN A 197 33.30 -11.63 -23.81
N LYS A 198 33.87 -10.78 -22.95
CA LYS A 198 34.77 -11.22 -21.88
C LYS A 198 33.96 -11.84 -20.74
N VAL A 199 32.91 -11.17 -20.28
CA VAL A 199 32.06 -11.66 -19.18
C VAL A 199 31.53 -13.06 -19.46
N VAL A 200 30.95 -13.30 -20.65
CA VAL A 200 30.38 -14.62 -21.01
C VAL A 200 31.40 -15.76 -21.12
N ARG A 201 32.72 -15.46 -21.16
CA ARG A 201 33.77 -16.49 -21.10
C ARG A 201 34.03 -16.99 -19.69
N TYR A 202 33.78 -16.15 -18.69
CA TYR A 202 34.09 -16.44 -17.29
C TYR A 202 32.83 -16.80 -16.50
N TYR A 203 31.68 -16.24 -16.86
CA TYR A 203 30.44 -16.37 -16.08
C TYR A 203 29.24 -16.79 -16.95
N PRO A 204 28.25 -17.48 -16.37
CA PRO A 204 26.93 -17.58 -16.97
C PRO A 204 26.32 -16.20 -17.20
N LEU A 205 25.83 -15.98 -18.41
CA LEU A 205 24.95 -14.86 -18.73
C LEU A 205 23.71 -15.42 -19.41
N ASP A 206 22.60 -15.37 -18.70
CA ASP A 206 21.32 -15.96 -19.13
C ASP A 206 20.57 -15.01 -20.05
N TYR A 207 20.63 -13.71 -19.77
CA TYR A 207 19.94 -12.68 -20.52
C TYR A 207 20.85 -11.50 -20.84
N LEU A 208 20.81 -11.05 -22.09
CA LEU A 208 21.46 -9.83 -22.55
C LEU A 208 20.40 -8.97 -23.24
N SER A 209 20.13 -7.79 -22.70
CA SER A 209 19.21 -6.85 -23.30
C SER A 209 19.87 -5.56 -23.74
N SER A 210 19.20 -4.86 -24.66
CA SER A 210 19.56 -3.50 -25.03
C SER A 210 18.36 -2.82 -25.69
N PRO A 211 18.20 -1.49 -25.51
CA PRO A 211 17.28 -0.70 -26.30
C PRO A 211 17.85 -0.37 -27.69
N GLU A 212 19.13 -0.65 -27.98
CA GLU A 212 19.75 -0.36 -29.27
C GLU A 212 19.75 -1.59 -30.20
N ILE A 213 19.01 -1.52 -31.31
CA ILE A 213 18.90 -2.63 -32.29
C ILE A 213 20.26 -2.95 -32.91
N GLY A 214 21.08 -1.92 -33.16
CA GLY A 214 22.43 -2.06 -33.70
C GLY A 214 23.31 -2.92 -32.80
N PHE A 215 23.26 -2.71 -31.49
CA PHE A 215 24.00 -3.50 -30.51
C PHE A 215 23.54 -4.97 -30.51
N LEU A 216 22.24 -5.24 -30.41
CA LEU A 216 21.73 -6.62 -30.38
C LEU A 216 22.10 -7.39 -31.65
N LYS A 217 21.99 -6.76 -32.83
CA LYS A 217 22.44 -7.34 -34.10
C LYS A 217 23.95 -7.60 -34.08
N ALA A 218 24.75 -6.67 -33.56
CA ALA A 218 26.19 -6.85 -33.45
C ALA A 218 26.61 -7.97 -32.47
N MET A 219 25.76 -8.31 -31.49
CA MET A 219 25.97 -9.40 -30.55
C MET A 219 25.50 -10.77 -31.07
N GLN A 220 24.77 -10.81 -32.18
CA GLN A 220 24.41 -12.09 -32.82
C GLN A 220 25.67 -12.87 -33.21
N GLY A 221 25.77 -14.11 -32.72
CA GLY A 221 26.94 -14.97 -32.96
C GLY A 221 28.16 -14.65 -32.10
N LYS A 222 28.12 -13.58 -31.28
CA LYS A 222 29.14 -13.28 -30.27
C LYS A 222 28.82 -13.86 -28.89
N VAL A 223 27.55 -14.23 -28.66
CA VAL A 223 27.09 -14.97 -27.49
C VAL A 223 26.57 -16.35 -27.88
N ASN A 224 26.62 -17.30 -26.95
CA ASN A 224 26.06 -18.62 -27.15
C ASN A 224 24.53 -18.55 -27.04
N LYS A 225 23.82 -18.64 -28.16
CA LYS A 225 22.34 -18.56 -28.22
C LYS A 225 21.61 -19.68 -27.46
N ALA A 226 22.28 -20.78 -27.14
CA ALA A 226 21.70 -21.83 -26.30
C ALA A 226 21.73 -21.49 -24.80
N ARG A 227 22.53 -20.49 -24.41
CA ARG A 227 22.71 -20.05 -23.02
C ARG A 227 22.19 -18.64 -22.78
N THR A 228 22.48 -17.71 -23.69
CA THR A 228 22.16 -16.28 -23.56
C THR A 228 21.03 -15.91 -24.50
N LYS A 229 19.92 -15.46 -23.91
CA LYS A 229 18.77 -14.89 -24.63
C LYS A 229 19.03 -13.41 -24.94
N LEU A 230 18.79 -13.02 -26.18
CA LEU A 230 18.89 -11.62 -26.61
C LEU A 230 17.51 -10.97 -26.49
N ILE A 231 17.38 -9.95 -25.66
CA ILE A 231 16.09 -9.31 -25.37
C ILE A 231 16.10 -7.86 -25.85
N PHE A 232 15.12 -7.50 -26.68
CA PHE A 232 14.98 -6.11 -27.13
C PHE A 232 14.18 -5.30 -26.12
N ARG A 233 14.80 -4.27 -25.53
CA ARG A 233 14.16 -3.41 -24.52
C ARG A 233 13.48 -2.23 -25.18
N PHE A 234 12.20 -2.06 -24.93
CA PHE A 234 11.43 -0.88 -25.35
C PHE A 234 11.55 0.23 -24.31
N LEU A 235 11.56 1.47 -24.78
CA LEU A 235 11.41 2.67 -23.95
C LEU A 235 10.01 3.27 -24.17
N ALA A 236 9.81 4.56 -23.84
CA ALA A 236 8.56 5.25 -24.14
C ALA A 236 8.20 5.17 -25.64
N THR A 237 6.91 5.18 -25.97
CA THR A 237 6.41 4.96 -27.34
C THR A 237 6.89 6.01 -28.35
N ASP A 238 7.14 7.23 -27.88
CA ASP A 238 7.64 8.38 -28.62
C ASP A 238 9.17 8.51 -28.58
N ALA A 239 9.86 7.77 -27.70
CA ALA A 239 11.30 7.73 -27.69
C ALA A 239 11.84 7.11 -28.99
N VAL A 240 13.01 7.60 -29.44
CA VAL A 240 13.61 7.22 -30.72
C VAL A 240 14.73 6.22 -30.51
N GLU A 241 14.68 5.10 -31.23
CA GLU A 241 15.74 4.10 -31.23
C GLU A 241 16.96 4.62 -32.01
N PRO A 242 18.17 4.65 -31.41
CA PRO A 242 19.32 5.32 -31.99
C PRO A 242 19.80 4.78 -33.34
N SER A 243 19.63 3.48 -33.63
CA SER A 243 20.19 2.83 -34.82
C SER A 243 19.33 3.02 -36.06
N THR A 244 18.01 2.92 -35.91
CA THR A 244 17.00 2.95 -36.97
C THR A 244 16.35 4.31 -37.12
N LYS A 245 16.46 5.18 -36.10
CA LYS A 245 15.81 6.49 -36.02
C LYS A 245 14.28 6.42 -36.06
N GLN A 246 13.71 5.24 -35.80
CA GLN A 246 12.27 5.06 -35.63
C GLN A 246 11.89 5.17 -34.17
N THR A 247 10.64 5.52 -33.88
CA THR A 247 10.14 5.47 -32.50
C THR A 247 9.90 4.03 -32.05
N TYR A 248 10.01 3.75 -30.75
CA TYR A 248 9.71 2.42 -30.21
C TYR A 248 8.27 1.99 -30.50
N GLY A 249 7.31 2.90 -30.47
CA GLY A 249 5.92 2.62 -30.85
C GLY A 249 5.74 2.26 -32.33
N SER A 250 6.61 2.75 -33.23
CA SER A 250 6.64 2.33 -34.64
C SER A 250 7.24 0.94 -34.79
N ILE A 251 8.37 0.68 -34.10
CA ILE A 251 9.09 -0.60 -34.14
C ILE A 251 8.22 -1.74 -33.62
N LEU A 252 7.41 -1.50 -32.58
CA LEU A 252 6.50 -2.50 -31.99
C LEU A 252 5.54 -3.13 -33.03
N LYS A 253 5.17 -2.37 -34.07
CA LYS A 253 4.24 -2.82 -35.11
C LYS A 253 4.83 -3.89 -36.04
N ASP A 254 6.14 -4.12 -35.97
CA ASP A 254 6.87 -5.10 -36.79
C ASP A 254 7.63 -6.10 -35.89
N LEU A 255 6.87 -6.90 -35.14
CA LEU A 255 7.41 -7.95 -34.28
C LEU A 255 8.18 -9.02 -35.06
N GLU A 256 7.86 -9.26 -36.34
CA GLU A 256 8.56 -10.22 -37.19
C GLU A 256 10.01 -9.78 -37.44
N SER A 257 10.23 -8.50 -37.73
CA SER A 257 11.58 -7.95 -37.81
C SER A 257 12.36 -8.08 -36.49
N ILE A 258 11.70 -7.93 -35.34
CA ILE A 258 12.33 -8.10 -34.02
C ILE A 258 12.77 -9.55 -33.82
N LYS A 259 11.95 -10.52 -34.21
CA LYS A 259 12.25 -11.96 -34.10
C LYS A 259 13.53 -12.37 -34.84
N SER A 260 13.92 -11.62 -35.88
CA SER A 260 15.17 -11.87 -36.60
C SER A 260 16.43 -11.66 -35.74
N PHE A 261 16.34 -10.85 -34.66
CA PHE A 261 17.49 -10.53 -33.81
C PHE A 261 17.32 -10.74 -32.31
N ALA A 262 16.10 -10.88 -31.81
CA ALA A 262 15.83 -11.11 -30.40
C ALA A 262 15.03 -12.41 -30.17
N SER A 263 15.19 -13.01 -28.99
CA SER A 263 14.37 -14.12 -28.49
C SER A 263 13.18 -13.65 -27.66
N GLY A 264 13.18 -12.39 -27.24
CA GLY A 264 12.06 -11.77 -26.51
C GLY A 264 12.17 -10.26 -26.47
N ILE A 265 11.17 -9.63 -25.85
CA ILE A 265 11.06 -8.20 -25.67
C ILE A 265 10.85 -7.86 -24.18
N LEU A 266 11.44 -6.76 -23.72
CA LEU A 266 11.19 -6.18 -22.40
C LEU A 266 10.48 -4.84 -22.61
N VAL A 267 9.24 -4.71 -22.16
CA VAL A 267 8.38 -3.55 -22.44
C VAL A 267 7.90 -2.86 -21.17
N PRO A 268 7.72 -1.53 -21.14
CA PRO A 268 6.92 -0.88 -20.10
C PRO A 268 5.53 -1.51 -20.03
N LYS A 269 5.00 -1.74 -18.82
CA LYS A 269 3.73 -2.44 -18.60
C LYS A 269 2.54 -1.79 -19.33
N GLU A 270 2.62 -0.50 -19.61
CA GLU A 270 1.61 0.28 -20.34
C GLU A 270 1.51 -0.08 -21.84
N TYR A 271 2.50 -0.79 -22.41
CA TYR A 271 2.39 -1.36 -23.75
C TYR A 271 1.41 -2.54 -23.80
N ILE A 272 1.18 -3.20 -22.66
CA ILE A 272 0.35 -4.40 -22.54
C ILE A 272 -1.02 -4.00 -22.00
N LEU A 273 -1.05 -3.27 -20.88
CA LEU A 273 -2.25 -2.74 -20.24
C LEU A 273 -2.11 -1.22 -20.11
N PRO A 274 -2.61 -0.44 -21.10
CA PRO A 274 -2.51 1.01 -21.05
C PRO A 274 -3.29 1.60 -19.86
N VAL A 275 -2.79 2.71 -19.32
CA VAL A 275 -3.46 3.47 -18.27
C VAL A 275 -3.85 4.83 -18.83
N GLY A 276 -5.14 5.14 -18.82
CA GLY A 276 -5.66 6.41 -19.28
C GLY A 276 -5.19 7.58 -18.41
N THR A 277 -5.35 8.81 -18.91
CA THR A 277 -5.00 10.04 -18.14
C THR A 277 -5.81 10.20 -16.85
N ASN A 278 -6.97 9.53 -16.78
CA ASN A 278 -7.83 9.43 -15.60
C ASN A 278 -7.38 8.33 -14.61
N LYS A 279 -6.25 7.67 -14.84
CA LYS A 279 -5.65 6.62 -14.00
C LYS A 279 -6.43 5.29 -13.93
N TYR A 280 -7.28 5.01 -14.91
CA TYR A 280 -7.93 3.70 -15.05
C TYR A 280 -7.27 2.88 -16.16
N LEU A 281 -7.32 1.56 -16.02
CA LEU A 281 -6.91 0.63 -17.07
C LEU A 281 -7.80 0.80 -18.30
N GLU A 282 -7.16 0.79 -19.46
CA GLU A 282 -7.82 0.63 -20.75
C GLU A 282 -7.85 -0.85 -21.16
N ALA A 283 -8.40 -1.15 -22.34
CA ALA A 283 -8.42 -2.52 -22.85
C ALA A 283 -6.98 -3.05 -23.06
N PRO A 284 -6.70 -4.32 -22.72
CA PRO A 284 -5.41 -4.94 -23.00
C PRO A 284 -5.10 -4.91 -24.50
N THR A 285 -3.82 -4.75 -24.83
CA THR A 285 -3.35 -4.88 -26.21
C THR A 285 -3.14 -6.34 -26.57
N SER A 286 -3.07 -6.66 -27.87
CA SER A 286 -2.75 -8.01 -28.35
C SER A 286 -1.25 -8.34 -28.25
N LEU A 287 -0.41 -7.45 -27.69
CA LEU A 287 1.05 -7.53 -27.78
C LEU A 287 1.59 -8.88 -27.28
N VAL A 288 1.14 -9.36 -26.12
CA VAL A 288 1.63 -10.61 -25.53
C VAL A 288 1.30 -11.79 -26.45
N ALA A 289 0.03 -11.90 -26.86
CA ALA A 289 -0.42 -12.97 -27.74
C ALA A 289 0.27 -12.94 -29.13
N ASP A 290 0.43 -11.76 -29.73
CA ASP A 290 1.07 -11.59 -31.04
C ASP A 290 2.57 -11.92 -30.97
N ALA A 291 3.26 -11.49 -29.92
CA ALA A 291 4.66 -11.83 -29.68
C ALA A 291 4.83 -13.34 -29.45
N HIS A 292 3.98 -13.94 -28.62
CA HIS A 292 4.02 -15.38 -28.34
C HIS A 292 3.78 -16.23 -29.59
N LYS A 293 2.86 -15.81 -30.46
CA LYS A 293 2.61 -16.47 -31.76
C LYS A 293 3.84 -16.50 -32.66
N LEU A 294 4.72 -15.51 -32.54
CA LEU A 294 6.01 -15.43 -33.25
C LEU A 294 7.17 -16.09 -32.49
N GLY A 295 6.90 -16.66 -31.32
CA GLY A 295 7.90 -17.26 -30.44
C GLY A 295 8.83 -16.24 -29.78
N LEU A 296 8.33 -15.03 -29.50
CA LEU A 296 9.02 -14.02 -28.69
C LEU A 296 8.49 -14.07 -27.26
N GLU A 297 9.39 -14.20 -26.28
CA GLU A 297 9.04 -14.00 -24.86
C GLU A 297 8.74 -12.52 -24.61
N VAL A 298 7.82 -12.22 -23.69
CA VAL A 298 7.43 -10.87 -23.31
C VAL A 298 7.66 -10.68 -21.81
N TYR A 299 8.53 -9.73 -21.47
CA TYR A 299 8.81 -9.34 -20.11
C TYR A 299 8.23 -7.94 -19.88
N ALA A 300 7.48 -7.74 -18.80
CA ALA A 300 6.90 -6.44 -18.45
C ALA A 300 7.77 -5.72 -17.42
N SER A 301 7.87 -4.40 -17.51
CA SER A 301 8.70 -3.57 -16.61
C SER A 301 7.93 -2.40 -16.03
N GLY A 302 8.42 -1.86 -14.92
CA GLY A 302 7.82 -0.71 -14.25
C GLY A 302 6.92 -1.08 -13.06
N PHE A 303 7.15 -2.24 -12.47
CA PHE A 303 6.48 -2.64 -11.23
C PHE A 303 7.22 -2.06 -10.03
N ALA A 304 6.48 -1.36 -9.19
CA ALA A 304 6.95 -0.76 -7.96
C ALA A 304 5.75 -0.60 -7.01
N ASN A 305 5.91 -0.98 -5.75
CA ASN A 305 4.83 -0.92 -4.75
C ASN A 305 4.63 0.50 -4.21
N ASP A 306 5.66 1.34 -4.30
CA ASP A 306 5.74 2.69 -3.73
C ASP A 306 5.30 3.80 -4.70
N TYR A 307 4.39 3.48 -5.64
CA TYR A 307 3.85 4.44 -6.59
C TYR A 307 2.31 4.32 -6.72
N PRO A 308 1.57 5.43 -6.89
CA PRO A 308 0.14 5.37 -7.17
C PRO A 308 -0.15 4.68 -8.50
N ALA A 309 -0.51 3.40 -8.43
CA ALA A 309 -0.94 2.61 -9.58
C ALA A 309 -2.36 3.01 -10.03
N SER A 310 -2.92 2.26 -11.00
CA SER A 310 -4.29 2.48 -11.44
C SER A 310 -5.30 2.31 -10.29
N PHE A 311 -6.37 3.11 -10.28
CA PHE A 311 -7.46 2.96 -9.30
C PHE A 311 -8.11 1.58 -9.34
N ASN A 312 -8.02 0.87 -10.47
CA ASN A 312 -8.49 -0.51 -10.62
C ASN A 312 -7.86 -1.49 -9.61
N TYR A 313 -6.69 -1.17 -9.05
CA TYR A 313 -5.97 -2.06 -8.13
C TYR A 313 -6.22 -1.74 -6.66
N SER A 314 -6.92 -0.65 -6.32
CA SER A 314 -7.19 -0.26 -4.92
C SER A 314 -5.91 -0.21 -4.07
N TYR A 315 -4.81 0.28 -4.67
CA TYR A 315 -3.47 0.33 -4.07
C TYR A 315 -2.87 -1.02 -3.65
N ASP A 316 -3.43 -2.14 -4.08
CA ASP A 316 -2.90 -3.47 -3.81
C ASP A 316 -1.90 -3.86 -4.92
N PRO A 317 -0.57 -3.91 -4.65
CA PRO A 317 0.42 -4.26 -5.66
C PRO A 317 0.26 -5.69 -6.16
N THR A 318 -0.17 -6.63 -5.31
CA THR A 318 -0.44 -8.02 -5.70
C THR A 318 -1.52 -8.08 -6.78
N SER A 319 -2.57 -7.26 -6.68
CA SER A 319 -3.61 -7.15 -7.72
C SER A 319 -3.04 -6.67 -9.06
N GLU A 320 -2.04 -5.77 -9.05
CA GLU A 320 -1.37 -5.35 -10.28
C GLU A 320 -0.57 -6.50 -10.89
N TYR A 321 0.29 -7.19 -10.13
CA TYR A 321 1.09 -8.30 -10.65
C TYR A 321 0.22 -9.40 -11.26
N LEU A 322 -0.86 -9.81 -10.57
CA LEU A 322 -1.79 -10.85 -11.04
C LEU A 322 -2.34 -10.53 -12.44
N GLN A 323 -2.60 -9.26 -12.74
CA GLN A 323 -3.16 -8.84 -14.03
C GLN A 323 -2.20 -9.04 -15.20
N PHE A 324 -0.90 -9.20 -14.96
CA PHE A 324 0.08 -9.48 -16.02
C PHE A 324 0.48 -10.95 -16.09
N ILE A 325 0.33 -11.71 -15.01
CA ILE A 325 0.88 -13.08 -14.90
C ILE A 325 -0.18 -14.17 -14.77
N ASP A 326 -1.41 -13.82 -14.41
CA ASP A 326 -2.48 -14.78 -14.15
C ASP A 326 -3.87 -14.21 -14.44
N ASN A 327 -4.13 -13.97 -15.73
CA ASN A 327 -5.45 -13.60 -16.24
C ASN A 327 -5.91 -14.60 -17.32
N SER A 328 -7.15 -14.45 -17.80
CA SER A 328 -7.74 -15.39 -18.77
C SER A 328 -7.25 -15.23 -20.22
N GLU A 329 -6.56 -14.15 -20.54
CA GLU A 329 -6.17 -13.77 -21.90
C GLU A 329 -4.70 -14.05 -22.20
N PHE A 330 -3.80 -13.79 -21.25
CA PHE A 330 -2.35 -13.96 -21.42
C PHE A 330 -1.61 -14.09 -20.08
N SER A 331 -0.33 -14.45 -20.15
CA SER A 331 0.65 -14.25 -19.08
C SER A 331 1.96 -13.75 -19.71
N VAL A 332 2.56 -12.70 -19.14
CA VAL A 332 3.93 -12.33 -19.49
C VAL A 332 4.90 -13.41 -19.00
N ASP A 333 6.04 -13.54 -19.67
CA ASP A 333 7.11 -14.50 -19.34
C ASP A 333 7.95 -14.05 -18.12
N GLY A 334 7.77 -12.81 -17.66
CA GLY A 334 8.34 -12.33 -16.40
C GLY A 334 8.11 -10.85 -16.16
N VAL A 335 8.40 -10.41 -14.94
CA VAL A 335 8.22 -9.02 -14.48
C VAL A 335 9.53 -8.45 -13.94
N LEU A 336 9.92 -7.28 -14.45
CA LEU A 336 11.03 -6.47 -13.96
C LEU A 336 10.51 -5.48 -12.93
N THR A 337 10.88 -5.71 -11.68
CA THR A 337 10.36 -5.02 -10.50
C THR A 337 11.47 -4.50 -9.60
N ASP A 338 11.16 -3.44 -8.87
CA ASP A 338 11.98 -2.91 -7.78
C ASP A 338 11.66 -3.62 -6.44
N PHE A 339 10.59 -4.42 -6.38
CA PHE A 339 10.08 -5.16 -5.21
C PHE A 339 9.97 -6.66 -5.51
N PRO A 340 11.11 -7.37 -5.65
CA PRO A 340 11.11 -8.79 -6.00
C PRO A 340 10.36 -9.71 -5.02
N PRO A 341 10.33 -9.45 -3.68
CA PRO A 341 9.53 -10.26 -2.77
C PRO A 341 8.04 -10.28 -3.14
N THR A 342 7.40 -9.12 -3.28
CA THR A 342 5.98 -9.04 -3.66
C THR A 342 5.67 -9.76 -4.97
N ALA A 343 6.54 -9.63 -5.99
CA ALA A 343 6.35 -10.33 -7.26
C ALA A 343 6.43 -11.86 -7.07
N SER A 344 7.42 -12.33 -6.31
CA SER A 344 7.62 -13.75 -6.03
C SER A 344 6.50 -14.36 -5.17
N GLU A 345 6.04 -13.63 -4.15
CA GLU A 345 4.91 -13.99 -3.31
C GLU A 345 3.62 -14.02 -4.12
N THR A 346 3.44 -13.10 -5.07
CA THR A 346 2.31 -13.14 -6.00
C THR A 346 2.27 -14.47 -6.76
N ILE A 347 3.38 -14.84 -7.37
CA ILE A 347 3.50 -16.08 -8.15
C ILE A 347 3.24 -17.30 -7.26
N ALA A 348 3.91 -17.39 -6.12
CA ALA A 348 3.85 -18.54 -5.23
C ALA A 348 2.49 -18.70 -4.53
N CYS A 349 1.90 -17.59 -4.08
CA CYS A 349 0.81 -17.61 -3.11
C CYS A 349 -0.56 -17.28 -3.70
N PHE A 350 -0.63 -16.48 -4.77
CA PHE A 350 -1.89 -15.85 -5.20
C PHE A 350 -2.38 -16.26 -6.58
N THR A 351 -1.59 -17.00 -7.37
CA THR A 351 -1.97 -17.39 -8.73
C THR A 351 -2.67 -18.76 -8.81
N GLN A 352 -3.69 -18.86 -9.67
CA GLN A 352 -4.46 -20.06 -10.02
C GLN A 352 -5.10 -20.78 -8.82
N ASN A 353 -5.46 -20.02 -7.78
CA ASN A 353 -6.09 -20.53 -6.57
C ASN A 353 -7.60 -20.81 -6.77
N ASN A 354 -7.92 -21.88 -7.50
CA ASN A 354 -9.29 -22.39 -7.65
C ASN A 354 -9.91 -22.91 -6.32
N ASN A 355 -9.14 -22.93 -5.22
CA ASN A 355 -9.54 -23.49 -3.92
C ASN A 355 -9.54 -22.49 -2.75
N ALA A 356 -9.46 -21.17 -2.98
CA ALA A 356 -9.49 -20.14 -1.92
C ALA A 356 -10.83 -20.01 -1.15
N SER A 357 -11.74 -20.98 -1.27
CA SER A 357 -13.14 -20.82 -0.88
C SER A 357 -13.45 -21.14 0.59
N LYS A 358 -12.48 -21.56 1.41
CA LYS A 358 -12.77 -21.90 2.82
C LYS A 358 -11.83 -21.21 3.80
N PRO A 359 -12.37 -20.39 4.73
CA PRO A 359 -11.58 -19.91 5.85
C PRO A 359 -11.07 -21.12 6.64
N VAL A 360 -9.78 -21.12 6.98
CA VAL A 360 -9.25 -22.11 7.92
C VAL A 360 -9.81 -21.76 9.29
N LYS A 361 -10.33 -22.76 10.00
CA LYS A 361 -10.97 -22.59 11.31
C LYS A 361 -9.94 -22.07 12.33
N GLY A 362 -10.31 -21.08 13.15
CA GLY A 362 -9.46 -20.50 14.21
C GLY A 362 -8.63 -19.28 13.79
N LYS A 363 -8.98 -18.62 12.69
CA LYS A 363 -8.33 -17.41 12.17
C LYS A 363 -8.86 -16.13 12.86
N ALA A 364 -8.05 -15.07 12.79
CA ALA A 364 -8.45 -13.70 13.11
C ALA A 364 -9.70 -13.28 12.33
N LEU A 365 -10.46 -12.33 12.86
CA LEU A 365 -11.63 -11.76 12.20
C LEU A 365 -11.24 -10.66 11.22
N ILE A 366 -11.85 -10.66 10.03
CA ILE A 366 -11.83 -9.51 9.12
C ILE A 366 -13.01 -8.61 9.47
N ILE A 367 -12.71 -7.47 10.09
CA ILE A 367 -13.70 -6.45 10.47
C ILE A 367 -13.54 -5.28 9.49
N SER A 368 -14.63 -4.82 8.86
CA SER A 368 -14.55 -3.63 8.03
C SER A 368 -14.30 -2.38 8.86
N HIS A 369 -13.76 -1.34 8.25
CA HIS A 369 -13.70 0.01 8.81
C HIS A 369 -14.62 0.91 7.99
N ASN A 370 -15.84 1.15 8.48
CA ASN A 370 -16.93 1.83 7.78
C ASN A 370 -17.30 1.17 6.44
N GLY A 371 -17.27 -0.16 6.37
CA GLY A 371 -17.38 -0.93 5.12
C GLY A 371 -16.05 -0.95 4.33
N ALA A 372 -16.11 -1.12 3.01
CA ALA A 372 -14.95 -1.03 2.12
C ALA A 372 -14.63 0.45 1.82
N SER A 373 -14.34 1.21 2.88
CA SER A 373 -14.16 2.67 2.85
C SER A 373 -12.93 3.12 2.06
N GLY A 374 -12.02 2.19 1.73
CA GLY A 374 -10.93 2.41 0.80
C GLY A 374 -11.38 2.54 -0.67
N ASN A 375 -12.58 2.06 -0.98
CA ASN A 375 -13.13 1.97 -2.34
C ASN A 375 -14.38 2.83 -2.57
N TYR A 376 -15.21 3.01 -1.54
CA TYR A 376 -16.46 3.78 -1.57
C TYR A 376 -16.53 4.70 -0.36
N PRO A 377 -17.31 5.79 -0.39
CA PRO A 377 -17.56 6.60 0.81
C PRO A 377 -18.02 5.70 1.96
N GLY A 378 -17.36 5.84 3.12
CA GLY A 378 -17.61 4.99 4.28
C GLY A 378 -19.05 5.07 4.78
N CYS A 379 -19.50 4.02 5.48
CA CYS A 379 -20.84 3.92 6.05
C CYS A 379 -22.00 4.00 5.04
N THR A 380 -21.75 3.74 3.76
CA THR A 380 -22.78 3.72 2.71
C THR A 380 -23.24 2.31 2.36
N ASP A 381 -24.42 2.22 1.73
CA ASP A 381 -24.96 0.98 1.16
C ASP A 381 -23.97 0.26 0.23
N LEU A 382 -23.23 1.00 -0.59
CA LEU A 382 -22.20 0.46 -1.48
C LEU A 382 -20.95 0.01 -0.73
N ALA A 383 -20.47 0.78 0.25
CA ALA A 383 -19.30 0.39 1.03
C ALA A 383 -19.55 -0.90 1.83
N TYR A 384 -20.74 -1.06 2.42
CA TYR A 384 -21.11 -2.28 3.11
C TYR A 384 -21.30 -3.45 2.16
N GLN A 385 -21.99 -3.24 1.03
CA GLN A 385 -22.15 -4.32 0.05
C GLN A 385 -20.79 -4.81 -0.45
N GLN A 386 -19.86 -3.90 -0.76
CA GLN A 386 -18.51 -4.25 -1.18
C GLN A 386 -17.74 -5.00 -0.08
N ALA A 387 -17.78 -4.55 1.17
CA ALA A 387 -17.12 -5.26 2.28
C ALA A 387 -17.62 -6.70 2.44
N ILE A 388 -18.93 -6.93 2.28
CA ILE A 388 -19.54 -8.26 2.32
C ILE A 388 -19.05 -9.11 1.14
N ASP A 389 -19.06 -8.55 -0.07
CA ASP A 389 -18.63 -9.24 -1.29
C ASP A 389 -17.12 -9.57 -1.25
N ASP A 390 -16.33 -8.70 -0.61
CA ASP A 390 -14.90 -8.86 -0.37
C ASP A 390 -14.57 -9.90 0.70
N GLY A 391 -15.56 -10.31 1.49
CA GLY A 391 -15.43 -11.38 2.48
C GLY A 391 -15.13 -10.94 3.91
N ALA A 392 -15.54 -9.73 4.32
CA ALA A 392 -15.53 -9.33 5.72
C ALA A 392 -16.37 -10.30 6.59
N ASP A 393 -15.84 -10.70 7.74
CA ASP A 393 -16.57 -11.51 8.72
C ASP A 393 -17.58 -10.65 9.48
N ILE A 394 -17.16 -9.43 9.83
CA ILE A 394 -17.95 -8.45 10.56
C ILE A 394 -17.97 -7.16 9.77
N ILE A 395 -19.18 -6.61 9.57
CA ILE A 395 -19.34 -5.22 9.14
C ILE A 395 -19.58 -4.32 10.35
N ASP A 396 -19.03 -3.12 10.32
CA ASP A 396 -19.09 -2.16 11.41
C ASP A 396 -20.05 -1.01 11.13
N CYS A 397 -20.53 -0.32 12.16
CA CYS A 397 -21.32 0.90 12.06
C CYS A 397 -21.00 1.79 13.25
N SER A 398 -20.26 2.87 13.02
CA SER A 398 -20.14 4.00 13.95
C SER A 398 -21.46 4.77 13.95
N VAL A 399 -22.17 4.71 15.08
CA VAL A 399 -23.53 5.25 15.17
C VAL A 399 -23.48 6.73 15.51
N GLN A 400 -24.07 7.54 14.65
CA GLN A 400 -24.32 8.96 14.88
C GLN A 400 -25.82 9.22 15.02
N MET A 401 -26.17 10.36 15.60
CA MET A 401 -27.56 10.80 15.74
C MET A 401 -27.81 12.11 15.01
N SER A 402 -28.94 12.19 14.32
CA SER A 402 -29.48 13.46 13.83
C SER A 402 -30.16 14.24 14.95
N LYS A 403 -30.40 15.53 14.72
CA LYS A 403 -31.12 16.43 15.65
C LYS A 403 -32.51 15.93 16.04
N ASP A 404 -33.20 15.28 15.12
CA ASP A 404 -34.54 14.70 15.29
C ASP A 404 -34.52 13.23 15.76
N GLY A 405 -33.36 12.73 16.19
CA GLY A 405 -33.24 11.45 16.90
C GLY A 405 -33.12 10.22 16.01
N VAL A 406 -32.81 10.37 14.73
CA VAL A 406 -32.54 9.24 13.82
C VAL A 406 -31.10 8.76 14.04
N ALA A 407 -30.94 7.48 14.34
CA ALA A 407 -29.64 6.82 14.43
C ALA A 407 -29.20 6.27 13.07
N PHE A 408 -27.98 6.60 12.64
CA PHE A 408 -27.44 6.22 11.33
C PHE A 408 -25.93 5.96 11.41
N CYS A 409 -25.39 5.27 10.42
CA CYS A 409 -23.95 4.98 10.37
C CYS A 409 -23.18 6.12 9.71
N LEU A 410 -22.15 6.61 10.39
CA LEU A 410 -21.15 7.53 9.85
C LEU A 410 -19.90 7.51 10.75
N ASP A 411 -18.72 7.63 10.15
CA ASP A 411 -17.43 7.55 10.86
C ASP A 411 -17.34 8.56 12.01
N SER A 412 -17.69 9.82 11.74
CA SER A 412 -17.64 10.91 12.72
C SER A 412 -18.98 11.64 12.85
N ALA A 413 -19.20 12.26 14.02
CA ALA A 413 -20.29 13.20 14.23
C ALA A 413 -20.10 14.50 13.39
N ASP A 414 -18.86 14.86 13.03
CA ASP A 414 -18.58 16.01 12.16
C ASP A 414 -18.75 15.62 10.68
N LEU A 415 -19.76 16.23 10.05
CA LEU A 415 -20.12 16.01 8.65
C LEU A 415 -19.16 16.70 7.68
N SER A 416 -18.20 17.50 8.17
CA SER A 416 -17.37 18.36 7.31
C SER A 416 -16.31 17.61 6.52
N GLY A 417 -15.82 16.48 7.05
CA GLY A 417 -14.76 15.67 6.44
C GLY A 417 -15.26 14.75 5.32
N ASP A 418 -16.30 13.97 5.61
CA ASP A 418 -16.73 12.85 4.76
C ASP A 418 -18.06 13.08 4.07
N THR A 419 -18.54 14.33 4.04
CA THR A 419 -19.79 14.69 3.34
C THR A 419 -19.69 16.06 2.66
N THR A 420 -20.66 16.36 1.80
CA THR A 420 -20.81 17.69 1.19
C THR A 420 -21.40 18.74 2.14
N ALA A 421 -21.26 18.61 3.47
CA ALA A 421 -21.86 19.54 4.43
C ALA A 421 -21.29 20.95 4.32
N MET A 422 -19.97 21.07 4.16
CA MET A 422 -19.26 22.36 4.19
C MET A 422 -19.85 23.40 3.22
N PRO A 423 -20.04 23.13 1.91
CA PRO A 423 -20.63 24.11 1.01
C PRO A 423 -22.04 24.60 1.37
N THR A 424 -22.83 23.80 2.10
CA THR A 424 -24.26 24.06 2.36
C THR A 424 -24.52 24.59 3.77
N PHE A 425 -23.78 24.09 4.76
CA PHE A 425 -24.04 24.33 6.18
C PHE A 425 -22.85 25.00 6.90
N MET A 426 -21.91 25.61 6.18
CA MET A 426 -20.77 26.34 6.76
C MET A 426 -21.15 27.32 7.89
N SER A 427 -22.30 28.00 7.76
CA SER A 427 -22.80 28.94 8.77
C SER A 427 -23.22 28.29 10.09
N ARG A 428 -23.32 26.95 10.12
CA ARG A 428 -23.57 26.13 11.32
C ARG A 428 -22.30 25.50 11.87
N SER A 429 -21.13 25.82 11.32
CA SER A 429 -19.87 25.32 11.85
C SER A 429 -19.59 25.91 13.23
N ILE A 430 -19.19 25.06 14.18
CA ILE A 430 -18.93 25.43 15.57
C ILE A 430 -17.78 24.58 16.14
N VAL A 431 -17.10 25.07 17.17
CA VAL A 431 -16.14 24.29 17.95
C VAL A 431 -16.84 23.67 19.15
N ILE A 432 -16.71 22.36 19.33
CA ILE A 432 -17.19 21.62 20.51
C ILE A 432 -15.98 20.95 21.15
N PRO A 433 -15.31 21.59 22.12
CA PRO A 433 -14.05 21.09 22.70
C PRO A 433 -14.15 19.71 23.33
N GLU A 434 -15.35 19.29 23.77
CA GLU A 434 -15.61 17.95 24.29
C GLU A 434 -15.62 16.86 23.21
N ILE A 435 -15.65 17.21 21.93
CA ILE A 435 -15.65 16.27 20.78
C ILE A 435 -14.38 16.47 19.94
N GLN A 436 -14.09 17.71 19.52
CA GLN A 436 -12.92 18.02 18.70
C GLN A 436 -12.47 19.48 18.86
N GLN A 437 -11.19 19.74 18.57
CA GLN A 437 -10.60 21.08 18.68
C GLN A 437 -10.94 21.99 17.48
N ASP A 438 -11.14 21.40 16.31
CA ASP A 438 -11.44 22.14 15.09
C ASP A 438 -12.93 22.42 14.92
N SER A 439 -13.26 23.49 14.18
CA SER A 439 -14.65 23.84 13.90
C SER A 439 -15.27 22.83 12.93
N GLY A 440 -16.42 22.27 13.30
CA GLY A 440 -17.11 21.21 12.55
C GLY A 440 -18.60 21.49 12.37
N ILE A 441 -19.26 20.72 11.50
CA ILE A 441 -20.71 20.74 11.26
C ILE A 441 -21.27 19.43 11.77
N PHE A 442 -21.89 19.46 12.96
CA PHE A 442 -22.23 18.22 13.65
C PHE A 442 -23.59 17.63 13.26
N SER A 443 -23.66 16.30 13.16
CA SER A 443 -24.86 15.55 12.76
C SER A 443 -26.06 15.85 13.66
N PHE A 444 -25.83 15.97 14.96
CA PHE A 444 -26.87 16.23 15.97
C PHE A 444 -27.40 17.68 15.94
N ASP A 445 -26.85 18.55 15.08
CA ASP A 445 -27.36 19.90 14.83
C ASP A 445 -28.13 20.02 13.50
N LEU A 446 -28.18 18.95 12.70
CA LEU A 446 -28.96 18.85 11.47
C LEU A 446 -30.10 17.83 11.60
N THR A 447 -31.26 18.09 11.00
CA THR A 447 -32.32 17.06 10.92
C THR A 447 -31.91 15.95 9.96
N TRP A 448 -32.52 14.76 10.10
CA TRP A 448 -32.25 13.65 9.19
C TRP A 448 -32.52 14.03 7.72
N SER A 449 -33.58 14.82 7.47
CA SER A 449 -33.86 15.34 6.12
C SER A 449 -32.79 16.29 5.58
N GLU A 450 -32.15 17.09 6.43
CA GLU A 450 -31.01 17.93 6.05
C GLU A 450 -29.79 17.07 5.73
N ILE A 451 -29.50 16.05 6.55
CA ILE A 451 -28.41 15.09 6.31
C ILE A 451 -28.63 14.33 5.00
N GLN A 452 -29.85 13.86 4.73
CA GLN A 452 -30.20 13.18 3.48
C GLN A 452 -30.08 14.06 2.23
N SER A 453 -30.02 15.39 2.39
CA SER A 453 -29.75 16.32 1.28
C SER A 453 -28.26 16.38 0.89
N LEU A 454 -27.37 15.92 1.77
CA LEU A 454 -25.93 15.84 1.53
C LEU A 454 -25.57 14.61 0.70
N LYS A 455 -24.32 14.57 0.24
CA LYS A 455 -23.71 13.37 -0.34
C LYS A 455 -22.57 12.88 0.55
N PRO A 456 -22.47 11.58 0.81
CA PRO A 456 -21.25 10.96 1.33
C PRO A 456 -20.07 11.26 0.40
N GLN A 457 -18.87 11.40 0.96
CA GLN A 457 -17.64 11.68 0.22
C GLN A 457 -16.55 10.68 0.53
N LEU A 458 -15.92 10.15 -0.52
CA LEU A 458 -14.70 9.35 -0.41
C LEU A 458 -13.52 10.31 -0.35
N VAL A 459 -12.82 10.30 0.78
CA VAL A 459 -11.66 11.15 1.04
C VAL A 459 -10.45 10.29 1.38
N SER A 460 -9.26 10.85 1.16
CA SER A 460 -8.01 10.22 1.56
C SER A 460 -7.71 10.58 3.02
N PRO A 461 -7.32 9.62 3.87
CA PRO A 461 -6.98 9.90 5.26
C PRO A 461 -5.66 10.68 5.40
N PHE A 462 -4.92 10.88 4.31
CA PHE A 462 -3.65 11.61 4.28
C PHE A 462 -3.80 13.08 3.84
N GLY A 463 -5.03 13.56 3.65
CA GLY A 463 -5.31 14.90 3.17
C GLY A 463 -5.10 15.07 1.65
N SER A 464 -5.62 16.18 1.11
CA SER A 464 -5.56 16.46 -0.33
C SER A 464 -4.17 16.85 -0.83
N ASP A 465 -3.35 17.45 0.03
CA ASP A 465 -2.09 18.07 -0.36
C ASP A 465 -0.98 17.05 -0.59
N VAL A 466 -1.12 15.84 -0.04
CA VAL A 466 -0.21 14.71 -0.23
C VAL A 466 -0.37 14.09 -1.63
N GLY A 467 -1.41 14.45 -2.38
CA GLY A 467 -1.64 13.97 -3.75
C GLY A 467 -2.08 12.50 -3.86
N PHE A 468 -2.40 11.86 -2.74
CA PHE A 468 -2.79 10.45 -2.65
C PHE A 468 -4.33 10.30 -2.63
N LEU A 469 -4.97 10.52 -3.78
CA LEU A 469 -6.43 10.54 -3.91
C LEU A 469 -7.03 9.14 -4.04
N ARG A 470 -8.01 8.75 -3.23
CA ARG A 470 -8.82 7.55 -3.51
C ARG A 470 -9.64 7.69 -4.82
N ASP A 471 -10.23 6.58 -5.27
CA ASP A 471 -10.96 6.48 -6.55
C ASP A 471 -11.97 7.63 -6.74
N PRO A 472 -11.69 8.57 -7.68
CA PRO A 472 -12.55 9.74 -7.88
C PRO A 472 -13.88 9.38 -8.57
N ALA A 473 -13.98 8.25 -9.27
CA ALA A 473 -15.25 7.79 -9.83
C ALA A 473 -16.23 7.34 -8.74
N ASN A 474 -15.73 6.98 -7.55
CA ASN A 474 -16.57 6.64 -6.40
C ASN A 474 -16.80 7.81 -5.43
N LYS A 475 -16.22 8.99 -5.70
CA LYS A 475 -16.17 10.14 -4.77
C LYS A 475 -17.47 10.45 -4.04
N ASN A 476 -18.63 10.43 -4.69
CA ASN A 476 -19.92 10.73 -4.05
C ASN A 476 -20.97 9.62 -4.27
N LYS A 477 -20.54 8.36 -4.38
CA LYS A 477 -21.44 7.22 -4.60
C LYS A 477 -21.98 6.68 -3.27
N GLY A 478 -23.13 6.02 -3.35
CA GLY A 478 -23.80 5.41 -2.21
C GLY A 478 -24.75 6.37 -1.50
N LYS A 479 -25.44 5.84 -0.49
CA LYS A 479 -26.44 6.53 0.33
C LYS A 479 -26.12 6.33 1.80
N PHE A 480 -26.46 7.33 2.62
CA PHE A 480 -26.45 7.18 4.08
C PHE A 480 -27.38 6.03 4.49
N VAL A 481 -26.94 5.25 5.48
CA VAL A 481 -27.63 4.06 5.96
C VAL A 481 -28.05 4.30 7.40
N THR A 482 -29.35 4.18 7.70
CA THR A 482 -29.83 4.20 9.08
C THR A 482 -29.38 2.93 9.81
N LEU A 483 -29.28 2.98 11.15
CA LEU A 483 -28.90 1.80 11.93
C LEU A 483 -29.83 0.61 11.68
N SER A 484 -31.13 0.87 11.46
CA SER A 484 -32.10 -0.20 11.14
C SER A 484 -31.83 -0.83 9.78
N GLU A 485 -31.54 -0.02 8.75
CA GLU A 485 -31.19 -0.52 7.40
C GLU A 485 -29.89 -1.32 7.42
N PHE A 486 -28.89 -0.88 8.19
CA PHE A 486 -27.63 -1.60 8.38
C PHE A 486 -27.85 -2.99 9.00
N LEU A 487 -28.64 -3.07 10.07
CA LEU A 487 -28.94 -4.35 10.74
C LEU A 487 -29.76 -5.30 9.85
N GLU A 488 -30.68 -4.77 9.04
CA GLU A 488 -31.40 -5.57 8.05
C GLU A 488 -30.50 -6.05 6.90
N LEU A 489 -29.56 -5.21 6.43
CA LEU A 489 -28.54 -5.61 5.46
C LEU A 489 -27.71 -6.78 6.00
N ALA A 490 -27.17 -6.65 7.22
CA ALA A 490 -26.39 -7.68 7.88
C ALA A 490 -27.13 -9.02 7.98
N LYS A 491 -28.42 -9.02 8.32
CA LYS A 491 -29.25 -10.23 8.34
C LYS A 491 -29.46 -10.82 6.95
N SER A 492 -29.87 -9.98 6.00
CA SER A 492 -30.25 -10.42 4.66
C SER A 492 -29.10 -11.08 3.90
N LYS A 493 -27.87 -10.63 4.18
CA LYS A 493 -26.63 -11.15 3.60
C LYS A 493 -25.98 -12.24 4.44
N ALA A 494 -26.52 -12.53 5.63
CA ALA A 494 -26.02 -13.53 6.56
C ALA A 494 -24.52 -13.38 6.89
N VAL A 495 -24.07 -12.15 7.13
CA VAL A 495 -22.70 -11.88 7.61
C VAL A 495 -22.47 -12.55 8.97
N SER A 496 -21.22 -12.90 9.30
CA SER A 496 -20.90 -13.61 10.54
C SER A 496 -21.12 -12.74 11.79
N GLY A 497 -21.07 -11.41 11.67
CA GLY A 497 -21.39 -10.51 12.77
C GLY A 497 -21.50 -9.03 12.39
N VAL A 498 -21.84 -8.22 13.39
CA VAL A 498 -21.85 -6.75 13.32
C VAL A 498 -21.07 -6.15 14.47
N LEU A 499 -20.38 -5.04 14.21
CA LEU A 499 -19.77 -4.19 15.22
C LEU A 499 -20.52 -2.86 15.26
N ILE A 500 -21.05 -2.49 16.42
CA ILE A 500 -21.73 -1.22 16.64
C ILE A 500 -20.85 -0.35 17.52
N ASN A 501 -20.29 0.71 16.94
CA ASN A 501 -19.44 1.65 17.67
C ASN A 501 -20.28 2.83 18.17
N ILE A 502 -20.14 3.16 19.45
CA ILE A 502 -20.90 4.22 20.14
C ILE A 502 -19.90 5.17 20.78
N GLU A 503 -19.95 6.43 20.37
CA GLU A 503 -19.11 7.51 20.89
C GLU A 503 -19.98 8.69 21.32
N ASN A 504 -19.38 9.64 22.03
CA ASN A 504 -20.01 10.92 22.38
C ASN A 504 -21.32 10.80 23.20
N ALA A 505 -21.58 9.64 23.83
CA ALA A 505 -22.85 9.33 24.47
C ALA A 505 -23.20 10.32 25.60
N ALA A 506 -22.23 10.67 26.44
CA ALA A 506 -22.43 11.63 27.53
C ALA A 506 -22.76 13.05 27.02
N TYR A 507 -22.11 13.48 25.93
CA TYR A 507 -22.37 14.77 25.30
C TYR A 507 -23.79 14.80 24.71
N LEU A 508 -24.15 13.78 23.92
CA LEU A 508 -25.48 13.66 23.31
C LEU A 508 -26.60 13.67 24.35
N ALA A 509 -26.43 12.92 25.44
CA ALA A 509 -27.44 12.84 26.50
C ALA A 509 -27.59 14.18 27.25
N SER A 510 -26.49 14.79 27.69
CA SER A 510 -26.52 15.97 28.56
C SER A 510 -26.71 17.29 27.83
N LYS A 511 -26.21 17.42 26.60
CA LYS A 511 -26.19 18.68 25.84
C LYS A 511 -27.21 18.73 24.71
N LYS A 512 -27.58 17.58 24.15
CA LYS A 512 -28.49 17.49 22.99
C LYS A 512 -29.80 16.78 23.30
N GLY A 513 -29.96 16.17 24.47
CA GLY A 513 -31.18 15.42 24.82
C GLY A 513 -31.37 14.16 23.96
N LEU A 514 -30.29 13.60 23.41
CA LEU A 514 -30.29 12.45 22.52
C LEU A 514 -29.71 11.22 23.24
N GLY A 515 -30.49 10.16 23.35
CA GLY A 515 -30.08 8.90 23.99
C GLY A 515 -29.58 7.86 22.99
N ILE A 516 -28.30 7.93 22.61
CA ILE A 516 -27.71 7.00 21.63
C ILE A 516 -27.70 5.54 22.11
N VAL A 517 -27.39 5.31 23.38
CA VAL A 517 -27.38 3.95 23.98
C VAL A 517 -28.77 3.31 23.91
N ASP A 518 -29.82 4.09 24.21
CA ASP A 518 -31.20 3.64 24.12
C ASP A 518 -31.61 3.37 22.67
N ALA A 519 -31.20 4.24 21.74
CA ALA A 519 -31.49 4.07 20.32
C ALA A 519 -30.86 2.78 19.77
N VAL A 520 -29.58 2.53 20.08
CA VAL A 520 -28.87 1.32 19.69
C VAL A 520 -29.50 0.07 20.31
N SER A 521 -29.76 0.10 21.62
CA SER A 521 -30.38 -1.04 22.33
C SER A 521 -31.74 -1.42 21.73
N LYS A 522 -32.58 -0.41 21.42
CA LYS A 522 -33.87 -0.62 20.77
C LYS A 522 -33.72 -1.17 19.35
N ALA A 523 -32.80 -0.61 18.56
CA ALA A 523 -32.56 -1.06 17.18
C ALA A 523 -32.12 -2.53 17.15
N LEU A 524 -31.16 -2.92 17.99
CA LEU A 524 -30.69 -4.30 18.10
C LEU A 524 -31.80 -5.26 18.56
N SER A 525 -32.61 -4.85 19.54
CA SER A 525 -33.72 -5.69 20.03
C SER A 525 -34.86 -5.84 19.01
N ASN A 526 -35.19 -4.76 18.29
CA ASN A 526 -36.16 -4.79 17.19
C ASN A 526 -35.66 -5.70 16.06
N ALA A 527 -34.36 -5.62 15.77
CA ALA A 527 -33.68 -6.51 14.85
C ALA A 527 -33.31 -7.86 15.48
N THR A 528 -33.82 -8.22 16.66
CA THR A 528 -33.65 -9.54 17.30
C THR A 528 -32.20 -10.01 17.52
N PHE A 529 -31.21 -9.11 17.41
CA PHE A 529 -29.79 -9.41 17.63
C PHE A 529 -29.51 -9.76 19.10
N ASP A 530 -30.34 -9.28 20.03
CA ASP A 530 -30.35 -9.62 21.45
C ASP A 530 -30.81 -11.06 21.75
N LYS A 531 -31.47 -11.72 20.79
CA LYS A 531 -32.13 -13.03 20.97
C LYS A 531 -31.57 -14.14 20.09
N GLN A 532 -30.73 -13.80 19.11
CA GLN A 532 -30.07 -14.77 18.24
C GLN A 532 -28.64 -15.06 18.67
N SER A 533 -28.09 -16.18 18.21
CA SER A 533 -26.69 -16.56 18.43
C SER A 533 -25.97 -16.94 17.14
N THR A 534 -26.59 -16.71 15.97
CA THR A 534 -26.01 -17.06 14.66
C THR A 534 -25.04 -16.00 14.16
N GLN A 535 -25.27 -14.72 14.49
CA GLN A 535 -24.38 -13.62 14.16
C GLN A 535 -23.79 -13.05 15.44
N GLN A 536 -22.48 -12.79 15.43
CA GLN A 536 -21.79 -12.13 16.55
C GLN A 536 -22.18 -10.66 16.61
N VAL A 537 -22.37 -10.13 17.82
CA VAL A 537 -22.61 -8.69 18.05
C VAL A 537 -21.49 -8.16 18.91
N LEU A 538 -20.77 -7.18 18.39
CA LEU A 538 -19.71 -6.47 19.07
C LEU A 538 -20.22 -5.06 19.38
N ILE A 539 -20.20 -4.66 20.65
CA ILE A 539 -20.50 -3.29 21.05
C ILE A 539 -19.18 -2.63 21.39
N GLN A 540 -18.78 -1.66 20.58
CA GLN A 540 -17.54 -0.92 20.75
C GLN A 540 -17.81 0.48 21.30
N SER A 541 -16.96 0.94 22.19
CA SER A 541 -16.95 2.32 22.70
C SER A 541 -15.59 2.62 23.34
N ASP A 542 -15.18 3.88 23.30
CA ASP A 542 -14.12 4.46 24.13
C ASP A 542 -14.59 4.66 25.58
N ASP A 543 -15.90 4.71 25.83
CA ASP A 543 -16.52 4.97 27.14
C ASP A 543 -16.97 3.68 27.86
N SER A 544 -16.31 3.34 28.96
CA SER A 544 -16.62 2.19 29.81
C SER A 544 -18.03 2.23 30.45
N SER A 545 -18.58 3.41 30.68
CA SER A 545 -19.95 3.61 31.16
C SER A 545 -20.98 3.29 30.07
N VAL A 546 -20.66 3.48 28.79
CA VAL A 546 -21.46 2.97 27.66
C VAL A 546 -21.44 1.44 27.63
N LEU A 547 -20.26 0.82 27.66
CA LEU A 547 -20.15 -0.65 27.63
C LEU A 547 -20.88 -1.33 28.79
N SER A 548 -20.90 -0.68 29.95
CA SER A 548 -21.65 -1.14 31.13
C SER A 548 -23.15 -1.30 30.90
N GLN A 549 -23.75 -0.50 30.02
CA GLN A 549 -25.19 -0.57 29.71
C GLN A 549 -25.56 -1.86 28.96
N PHE A 550 -24.59 -2.47 28.25
CA PHE A 550 -24.81 -3.67 27.46
C PHE A 550 -24.45 -4.97 28.20
N LYS A 551 -23.95 -4.89 29.43
CA LYS A 551 -23.51 -6.03 30.25
C LYS A 551 -24.59 -7.12 30.45
N ASN A 552 -25.86 -6.73 30.47
CA ASN A 552 -26.97 -7.65 30.76
C ASN A 552 -27.35 -8.54 29.57
N VAL A 553 -26.81 -8.29 28.37
CA VAL A 553 -27.04 -9.11 27.18
C VAL A 553 -25.82 -9.99 26.94
N SER A 554 -25.85 -11.21 27.49
CA SER A 554 -24.68 -12.10 27.52
C SER A 554 -24.20 -12.61 26.15
N THR A 555 -24.99 -12.39 25.09
CA THR A 555 -24.61 -12.73 23.71
C THR A 555 -23.73 -11.66 23.05
N TYR A 556 -23.67 -10.45 23.61
CA TYR A 556 -22.85 -9.37 23.09
C TYR A 556 -21.43 -9.48 23.62
N LYS A 557 -20.45 -9.22 22.75
CA LYS A 557 -19.08 -8.95 23.18
C LYS A 557 -18.88 -7.45 23.28
N ARG A 558 -18.37 -6.98 24.41
CA ARG A 558 -18.06 -5.57 24.63
C ARG A 558 -16.60 -5.32 24.26
N VAL A 559 -16.34 -4.25 23.52
CA VAL A 559 -15.04 -3.90 22.96
C VAL A 559 -14.67 -2.50 23.43
N LEU A 560 -13.58 -2.36 24.17
CA LEU A 560 -13.07 -1.04 24.57
C LEU A 560 -12.10 -0.52 23.50
N THR A 561 -12.32 0.70 23.01
CA THR A 561 -11.37 1.36 22.11
C THR A 561 -10.30 2.06 22.94
N ILE A 562 -9.02 1.81 22.62
CA ILE A 562 -7.88 2.56 23.14
C ILE A 562 -7.28 3.32 21.95
N GLU A 563 -7.67 4.59 21.83
CA GLU A 563 -7.28 5.44 20.69
C GLU A 563 -5.82 5.86 20.74
N GLU A 564 -5.31 6.14 21.95
CA GLU A 564 -3.93 6.54 22.14
C GLU A 564 -2.97 5.37 21.90
N LYS A 565 -1.80 5.67 21.33
CA LYS A 565 -0.72 4.68 21.29
C LYS A 565 -0.21 4.42 22.71
N ILE A 566 -0.10 3.16 23.12
CA ILE A 566 0.41 2.76 24.43
C ILE A 566 1.65 1.87 24.31
N SER A 567 2.58 1.96 25.25
CA SER A 567 3.82 1.17 25.24
C SER A 567 3.75 -0.11 26.08
N ASP A 568 2.80 -0.19 27.01
CA ASP A 568 2.68 -1.27 27.99
C ASP A 568 1.24 -1.31 28.55
N ALA A 569 0.77 -2.49 28.96
CA ALA A 569 -0.55 -2.70 29.55
C ALA A 569 -0.45 -3.50 30.88
N PRO A 570 -0.02 -2.85 31.97
CA PRO A 570 0.19 -3.52 33.23
C PRO A 570 -1.07 -4.24 33.76
N LYS A 571 -0.84 -5.24 34.59
CA LYS A 571 -1.90 -6.11 35.14
C LYS A 571 -3.09 -5.35 35.73
N GLN A 572 -2.88 -4.25 36.44
CA GLN A 572 -3.97 -3.53 37.12
C GLN A 572 -4.96 -2.88 36.12
N PRO A 573 -4.52 -2.05 35.15
CA PRO A 573 -5.36 -1.60 34.04
C PRO A 573 -6.05 -2.75 33.30
N VAL A 574 -5.32 -3.82 32.97
CA VAL A 574 -5.89 -4.97 32.26
C VAL A 574 -7.00 -5.67 33.06
N GLU A 575 -6.84 -5.83 34.38
CA GLU A 575 -7.90 -6.33 35.27
C GLU A 575 -9.11 -5.39 35.34
N GLU A 576 -8.89 -4.07 35.20
CA GLU A 576 -9.96 -3.09 35.11
C GLU A 576 -10.76 -3.24 33.81
N ILE A 577 -10.09 -3.38 32.66
CA ILE A 577 -10.74 -3.60 31.35
C ILE A 577 -11.74 -4.75 31.42
N LYS A 578 -11.36 -5.89 32.04
CA LYS A 578 -12.22 -7.08 32.13
C LYS A 578 -13.57 -6.85 32.79
N LYS A 579 -13.72 -5.78 33.58
CA LYS A 579 -15.01 -5.43 34.18
C LYS A 579 -15.98 -4.90 33.13
N TYR A 580 -15.46 -4.23 32.11
CA TYR A 580 -16.22 -3.47 31.13
C TYR A 580 -16.23 -4.11 29.74
N ALA A 581 -15.16 -4.80 29.35
CA ALA A 581 -14.97 -5.32 28.00
C ALA A 581 -14.44 -6.76 27.98
N ASP A 582 -14.69 -7.42 26.85
CA ASP A 582 -14.26 -8.78 26.52
C ASP A 582 -13.14 -8.75 25.43
N ALA A 583 -12.99 -7.62 24.75
CA ALA A 583 -11.96 -7.33 23.76
C ALA A 583 -11.53 -5.86 23.82
N VAL A 584 -10.41 -5.54 23.17
CA VAL A 584 -9.94 -4.17 22.95
C VAL A 584 -9.69 -3.92 21.48
N THR A 585 -9.95 -2.70 21.02
CA THR A 585 -9.47 -2.18 19.74
C THR A 585 -8.28 -1.27 20.01
N ILE A 586 -7.12 -1.56 19.41
CA ILE A 586 -5.88 -0.80 19.63
C ILE A 586 -5.23 -0.39 18.31
N THR A 587 -4.38 0.64 18.38
CA THR A 587 -3.64 1.14 17.23
C THR A 587 -2.37 0.31 16.93
N ARG A 588 -1.98 0.25 15.66
CA ARG A 588 -0.74 -0.42 15.18
C ARG A 588 0.51 -0.12 16.03
N PRO A 589 0.83 1.15 16.36
CA PRO A 589 2.01 1.49 17.15
C PRO A 589 1.99 0.93 18.58
N SER A 590 0.83 0.50 19.09
CA SER A 590 0.69 -0.08 20.43
C SER A 590 1.18 -1.53 20.50
N ILE A 591 1.34 -2.20 19.36
CA ILE A 591 1.98 -3.54 19.27
C ILE A 591 3.42 -3.39 18.80
N MET A 592 3.63 -2.61 17.74
CA MET A 592 4.95 -2.39 17.15
C MET A 592 5.20 -0.89 16.97
N PRO A 593 6.03 -0.26 17.82
CA PRO A 593 6.34 1.16 17.69
C PRO A 593 7.01 1.45 16.34
N ILE A 594 6.56 2.54 15.71
CA ILE A 594 7.08 3.05 14.44
C ILE A 594 7.81 4.36 14.71
N SER A 595 9.02 4.51 14.19
CA SER A 595 9.73 5.79 14.19
C SER A 595 10.39 6.03 12.84
N ASN A 596 10.20 7.23 12.26
CA ASN A 596 10.61 7.57 10.89
C ASN A 596 10.26 6.48 9.86
N SER A 597 9.07 5.91 9.98
CA SER A 597 8.56 4.81 9.15
C SER A 597 9.32 3.48 9.26
N PHE A 598 10.12 3.26 10.31
CA PHE A 598 10.73 1.96 10.63
C PHE A 598 10.07 1.32 11.84
N LEU A 599 9.94 0.00 11.81
CA LEU A 599 9.55 -0.78 12.99
C LEU A 599 10.73 -0.87 13.95
N MET A 600 10.52 -0.46 15.20
CA MET A 600 11.61 -0.40 16.18
C MET A 600 11.72 -1.68 17.01
N GLY A 601 10.59 -2.24 17.41
CA GLY A 601 10.50 -3.40 18.31
C GLY A 601 9.05 -3.81 18.52
N ASN A 602 8.80 -4.62 19.54
CA ASN A 602 7.45 -4.97 20.00
C ASN A 602 7.20 -4.50 21.44
N THR A 603 5.94 -4.29 21.78
CA THR A 603 5.48 -4.03 23.15
C THR A 603 4.97 -5.32 23.80
N SER A 604 4.71 -5.28 25.11
CA SER A 604 4.04 -6.33 25.89
C SER A 604 2.51 -6.30 25.78
N VAL A 605 1.93 -5.28 25.16
CA VAL A 605 0.48 -4.99 25.21
C VAL A 605 -0.35 -6.18 24.73
N LEU A 606 0.01 -6.80 23.60
CA LEU A 606 -0.73 -7.95 23.06
C LEU A 606 -0.68 -9.15 24.01
N ASP A 607 0.53 -9.50 24.48
CA ASP A 607 0.75 -10.62 25.38
C ASP A 607 -0.01 -10.44 26.71
N GLU A 608 -0.06 -9.22 27.23
CA GLU A 608 -0.75 -8.89 28.48
C GLU A 608 -2.28 -8.98 28.34
N MET A 609 -2.84 -8.51 27.22
CA MET A 609 -4.27 -8.67 26.92
C MET A 609 -4.64 -10.14 26.77
N HIS A 610 -3.85 -10.91 26.02
CA HIS A 610 -4.06 -12.35 25.84
C HIS A 610 -3.92 -13.14 27.14
N ALA A 611 -2.92 -12.82 27.97
CA ALA A 611 -2.75 -13.43 29.29
C ALA A 611 -3.96 -13.20 30.21
N ALA A 612 -4.69 -12.11 29.98
CA ALA A 612 -5.93 -11.78 30.68
C ALA A 612 -7.20 -12.33 30.03
N ASN A 613 -7.08 -13.03 28.89
CA ASN A 613 -8.16 -13.54 28.06
C ASN A 613 -9.05 -12.40 27.51
N ILE A 614 -8.41 -11.34 27.02
CA ILE A 614 -9.02 -10.22 26.30
C ILE A 614 -8.59 -10.34 24.83
N SER A 615 -9.55 -10.38 23.91
CA SER A 615 -9.22 -10.39 22.47
C SER A 615 -8.72 -9.01 22.01
N VAL A 616 -7.82 -8.99 21.03
CA VAL A 616 -7.26 -7.76 20.47
C VAL A 616 -7.64 -7.58 19.01
N TYR A 617 -8.29 -6.46 18.70
CA TYR A 617 -8.61 -6.02 17.35
C TYR A 617 -7.69 -4.87 16.94
N LEU A 618 -6.93 -5.06 15.87
CA LEU A 618 -5.96 -4.09 15.42
C LEU A 618 -6.56 -3.14 14.39
N SER A 619 -6.41 -1.83 14.63
CA SER A 619 -7.03 -0.78 13.80
C SER A 619 -6.02 0.30 13.40
N VAL A 620 -6.08 0.92 12.23
CA VAL A 620 -6.78 0.53 10.98
C VAL A 620 -5.72 0.12 9.96
N LEU A 621 -5.92 -0.99 9.24
CA LEU A 621 -5.03 -1.48 8.18
C LEU A 621 -5.47 -0.97 6.80
N ARG A 622 -4.50 -0.58 5.97
CA ARG A 622 -4.65 0.17 4.73
C ARG A 622 -3.74 -0.36 3.62
N ASN A 623 -4.16 -0.18 2.36
CA ASN A 623 -3.35 -0.58 1.21
C ASN A 623 -2.37 0.53 0.76
N GLU A 624 -2.70 1.79 1.04
CA GLU A 624 -1.87 2.92 0.63
C GLU A 624 -0.48 2.82 1.25
N TYR A 625 0.57 2.72 0.42
CA TYR A 625 1.94 2.45 0.91
C TYR A 625 2.47 3.48 1.91
N ILE A 626 1.99 4.72 1.84
CA ILE A 626 2.35 5.80 2.77
C ILE A 626 1.87 5.54 4.20
N SER A 627 0.96 4.57 4.38
CA SER A 627 0.47 4.11 5.67
C SER A 627 1.33 3.00 6.29
N LEU A 628 2.29 2.45 5.53
CA LEU A 628 3.09 1.28 5.88
C LEU A 628 4.51 1.70 6.29
N ALA A 629 5.05 1.01 7.30
CA ALA A 629 6.47 1.07 7.60
C ALA A 629 7.32 0.48 6.44
N PHE A 630 8.56 0.94 6.28
CA PHE A 630 9.49 0.44 5.27
C PHE A 630 9.77 -1.05 5.40
N ASP A 631 9.70 -1.59 6.63
CA ASP A 631 9.81 -3.03 6.91
C ASP A 631 8.78 -3.87 6.16
N TYR A 632 7.61 -3.30 5.83
CA TYR A 632 6.56 -3.99 5.06
C TYR A 632 6.75 -3.88 3.54
N PHE A 633 7.84 -3.27 3.05
CA PHE A 633 8.17 -3.21 1.63
C PHE A 633 7.07 -2.58 0.75
N ALA A 634 6.34 -1.60 1.32
CA ALA A 634 5.16 -1.03 0.68
C ALA A 634 4.10 -2.07 0.27
N ASP A 635 4.07 -3.23 0.92
CA ASP A 635 3.16 -4.35 0.65
C ASP A 635 2.21 -4.56 1.84
N PRO A 636 0.90 -4.29 1.68
CA PRO A 636 -0.07 -4.48 2.75
C PRO A 636 -0.26 -5.95 3.15
N ILE A 637 0.06 -6.91 2.26
CA ILE A 637 -0.01 -8.34 2.60
C ILE A 637 1.03 -8.70 3.64
N LEU A 638 2.21 -8.07 3.60
CA LEU A 638 3.27 -8.33 4.56
C LEU A 638 2.94 -7.73 5.95
N GLU A 639 2.24 -6.60 6.01
CA GLU A 639 1.67 -6.06 7.26
C GLU A 639 0.64 -7.04 7.85
N LEU A 640 -0.28 -7.54 7.02
CA LEU A 640 -1.27 -8.55 7.42
C LEU A 640 -0.62 -9.84 7.93
N ALA A 641 0.39 -10.35 7.22
CA ALA A 641 1.12 -11.54 7.62
C ALA A 641 1.79 -11.37 8.99
N THR A 642 2.34 -10.17 9.22
CA THR A 642 3.00 -9.86 10.47
C THR A 642 2.03 -9.88 11.65
N TYR A 643 0.95 -9.10 11.58
CA TYR A 643 0.02 -9.01 12.71
C TYR A 643 -0.84 -10.26 12.90
N VAL A 644 -1.34 -10.85 11.81
CA VAL A 644 -2.28 -11.97 11.89
C VAL A 644 -1.58 -13.29 12.11
N ALA A 645 -0.56 -13.63 11.31
CA ALA A 645 0.11 -14.92 11.41
C ALA A 645 1.28 -14.88 12.39
N GLY A 646 2.03 -13.77 12.44
CA GLY A 646 3.19 -13.61 13.33
C GLY A 646 2.82 -13.33 14.78
N PHE A 647 2.04 -12.27 15.01
CA PHE A 647 1.64 -11.85 16.36
C PHE A 647 0.36 -12.51 16.85
N GLY A 648 -0.53 -12.95 15.96
CA GLY A 648 -1.74 -13.67 16.34
C GLY A 648 -2.84 -12.76 16.90
N VAL A 649 -2.99 -11.53 16.37
CA VAL A 649 -4.13 -10.68 16.74
C VAL A 649 -5.47 -11.38 16.45
N ASP A 650 -6.48 -11.17 17.30
CA ASP A 650 -7.78 -11.84 17.19
C ASP A 650 -8.64 -11.31 16.03
N GLY A 651 -8.33 -10.11 15.54
CA GLY A 651 -9.00 -9.48 14.41
C GLY A 651 -8.29 -8.25 13.92
N ILE A 652 -8.60 -7.88 12.69
CA ILE A 652 -8.09 -6.67 12.03
C ILE A 652 -9.28 -5.84 11.58
N ILE A 653 -9.18 -4.53 11.78
CA ILE A 653 -10.10 -3.53 11.27
C ILE A 653 -9.44 -2.90 10.05
N THR A 654 -10.07 -3.03 8.87
CA THR A 654 -9.46 -2.61 7.60
C THR A 654 -10.43 -1.91 6.67
N GLU A 655 -9.91 -0.93 5.93
CA GLU A 655 -10.64 -0.24 4.86
C GLU A 655 -10.67 -1.05 3.54
N TYR A 656 -9.88 -2.14 3.45
CA TYR A 656 -9.73 -2.99 2.27
C TYR A 656 -9.94 -4.49 2.62
N PRO A 657 -11.19 -4.93 2.91
CA PRO A 657 -11.47 -6.32 3.25
C PRO A 657 -10.99 -7.33 2.19
N ALA A 658 -11.00 -6.96 0.90
CA ALA A 658 -10.53 -7.82 -0.19
C ALA A 658 -9.07 -8.26 -0.02
N THR A 659 -8.20 -7.33 0.38
CA THR A 659 -6.76 -7.59 0.54
C THR A 659 -6.51 -8.50 1.76
N ALA A 660 -7.16 -8.22 2.89
CA ALA A 660 -7.16 -9.09 4.06
C ALA A 660 -7.63 -10.51 3.72
N ASN A 661 -8.76 -10.61 3.03
CA ASN A 661 -9.37 -11.87 2.65
C ASN A 661 -8.50 -12.66 1.68
N LYS A 662 -7.86 -11.99 0.71
CA LYS A 662 -6.89 -12.58 -0.23
C LYS A 662 -5.73 -13.24 0.51
N TYR A 663 -5.08 -12.53 1.43
CA TYR A 663 -3.98 -13.09 2.22
C TYR A 663 -4.45 -14.25 3.11
N MET A 664 -5.49 -14.00 3.93
CA MET A 664 -5.96 -14.96 4.93
C MET A 664 -6.56 -16.22 4.32
N ARG A 665 -6.88 -16.25 3.03
CA ARG A 665 -7.34 -17.46 2.32
C ARG A 665 -6.30 -18.05 1.38
N SER A 666 -5.10 -17.47 1.34
CA SER A 666 -3.99 -18.00 0.55
C SER A 666 -3.38 -19.24 1.20
N PRO A 667 -2.73 -20.12 0.40
CA PRO A 667 -1.93 -21.23 0.92
C PRO A 667 -0.74 -20.75 1.78
N CYS A 668 -0.26 -19.53 1.54
CA CYS A 668 0.89 -18.95 2.24
C CYS A 668 0.55 -18.28 3.58
N PHE A 669 -0.71 -18.37 4.02
CA PHE A 669 -1.11 -17.93 5.35
C PHE A 669 -0.53 -18.80 6.47
N ASP A 670 -0.45 -20.12 6.25
CA ASP A 670 0.06 -21.05 7.27
C ASP A 670 1.60 -20.97 7.32
N LEU A 671 2.15 -20.46 8.41
CA LEU A 671 3.60 -20.34 8.61
C LEU A 671 4.34 -21.69 8.61
N ASN A 672 3.61 -22.80 8.72
CA ASN A 672 4.19 -24.14 8.64
C ASN A 672 4.14 -24.74 7.23
N ALA A 673 3.54 -24.05 6.26
CA ALA A 673 3.50 -24.48 4.87
C ALA A 673 4.91 -24.42 4.23
N GLU A 674 5.08 -25.16 3.14
CA GLU A 674 6.35 -25.16 2.38
C GLU A 674 6.69 -23.78 1.81
N GLN A 675 5.65 -23.03 1.44
CA GLN A 675 5.72 -21.63 1.04
C GLN A 675 4.79 -20.84 1.95
N ALA A 676 5.36 -19.88 2.69
CA ALA A 676 4.65 -19.02 3.61
C ALA A 676 5.18 -17.60 3.51
N ILE A 677 4.28 -16.61 3.55
CA ILE A 677 4.68 -15.20 3.66
C ILE A 677 5.07 -14.98 5.10
N LEU A 678 6.35 -14.72 5.34
CA LEU A 678 6.91 -14.68 6.68
C LEU A 678 6.69 -13.29 7.32
N PRO A 679 6.29 -13.24 8.60
CA PRO A 679 6.23 -12.01 9.38
C PRO A 679 7.55 -11.24 9.37
N VAL A 680 7.47 -9.92 9.23
CA VAL A 680 8.66 -9.08 9.40
C VAL A 680 9.13 -9.14 10.85
N GLN A 681 10.44 -9.00 11.04
CA GLN A 681 11.04 -8.92 12.38
C GLN A 681 11.28 -7.46 12.72
N PRO A 682 10.56 -6.88 13.70
CA PRO A 682 10.74 -5.49 14.10
C PRO A 682 12.19 -5.20 14.51
N GLY A 683 12.70 -4.04 14.11
CA GLY A 683 14.08 -3.62 14.37
C GLY A 683 15.13 -4.23 13.44
N SER A 684 14.74 -5.19 12.58
CA SER A 684 15.69 -5.85 11.66
C SER A 684 16.33 -4.87 10.69
N LEU A 685 15.56 -3.97 10.05
CA LEU A 685 16.10 -2.96 9.14
C LEU A 685 16.94 -1.91 9.84
N VAL A 686 16.50 -1.44 11.01
CA VAL A 686 17.25 -0.47 11.82
C VAL A 686 18.60 -1.07 12.26
N SER A 687 18.65 -2.36 12.59
CA SER A 687 19.88 -3.03 12.99
C SER A 687 20.97 -3.10 11.92
N ILE A 688 20.59 -2.94 10.64
CA ILE A 688 21.53 -2.92 9.50
C ILE A 688 22.28 -1.57 9.46
N ILE A 689 21.74 -0.53 10.09
CA ILE A 689 22.17 0.86 9.93
C ILE A 689 23.09 1.23 11.10
N GLN A 690 24.41 1.16 10.88
CA GLN A 690 25.38 1.55 11.91
C GLN A 690 25.49 3.09 12.02
N GLY A 691 25.07 3.65 13.17
CA GLY A 691 25.33 5.06 13.53
C GLY A 691 24.35 6.09 12.95
N ALA A 692 23.26 5.65 12.31
CA ALA A 692 22.17 6.50 11.83
C ALA A 692 20.81 5.94 12.27
N GLU A 693 20.69 5.57 13.55
CA GLU A 693 19.39 5.20 14.10
C GLU A 693 18.41 6.39 13.99
N PRO A 694 17.11 6.14 13.69
CA PRO A 694 16.08 7.15 13.84
C PRO A 694 16.20 7.85 15.21
N PRO A 695 16.13 9.18 15.29
CA PRO A 695 16.07 9.87 16.59
C PRO A 695 15.01 9.23 17.48
N ALA A 696 15.39 8.92 18.73
CA ALA A 696 14.50 8.30 19.69
C ALA A 696 13.27 9.20 19.95
N GLU A 697 12.08 8.68 19.64
CA GLU A 697 10.84 9.31 20.04
C GLU A 697 10.61 9.15 21.55
N ALA A 698 9.83 10.07 22.14
CA ALA A 698 9.37 9.88 23.51
C ALA A 698 8.56 8.57 23.59
N PRO A 699 8.78 7.74 24.63
CA PRO A 699 8.01 6.52 24.81
C PRO A 699 6.52 6.84 24.84
N ALA A 700 5.72 6.01 24.19
CA ALA A 700 4.27 6.07 24.33
C ALA A 700 3.89 5.88 25.81
N PRO A 701 2.80 6.50 26.29
CA PRO A 701 2.33 6.33 27.66
C PRO A 701 2.08 4.85 27.98
N ILE A 702 2.17 4.52 29.27
CA ILE A 702 1.75 3.22 29.80
C ILE A 702 0.26 3.33 30.08
N LEU A 703 -0.51 2.29 29.79
CA LEU A 703 -1.94 2.28 30.08
C LEU A 703 -2.19 2.38 31.59
N GLU A 704 -3.04 3.30 32.01
CA GLU A 704 -3.44 3.50 33.40
C GLU A 704 -4.91 3.16 33.63
N VAL A 705 -5.30 2.94 34.90
CA VAL A 705 -6.71 2.72 35.28
C VAL A 705 -7.57 3.94 34.96
N ALA A 706 -6.99 5.14 35.03
CA ALA A 706 -7.69 6.38 34.74
C ALA A 706 -8.12 6.49 33.26
N ASP A 707 -7.42 5.79 32.36
CA ASP A 707 -7.71 5.77 30.92
C ASP A 707 -8.87 4.82 30.57
N ILE A 708 -9.35 4.05 31.56
CA ILE A 708 -10.38 3.01 31.35
C ILE A 708 -11.70 3.39 32.01
N VAL A 709 -11.68 4.14 33.11
CA VAL A 709 -12.86 4.34 33.95
C VAL A 709 -13.48 5.71 33.72
N ASP A 710 -14.63 5.70 33.07
CA ASP A 710 -15.39 6.91 32.73
C ASP A 710 -16.43 7.25 33.79
N PRO A 711 -16.77 8.54 33.92
CA PRO A 711 -17.89 8.97 34.73
C PRO A 711 -19.21 8.31 34.28
N PRO A 712 -20.16 8.05 35.20
CA PRO A 712 -21.47 7.52 34.84
C PRO A 712 -22.16 8.40 33.80
N LEU A 713 -22.82 7.75 32.83
CA LEU A 713 -23.58 8.46 31.80
C LEU A 713 -24.63 9.40 32.44
N PRO A 714 -24.70 10.66 32.00
CA PRO A 714 -25.72 11.59 32.46
C PRO A 714 -27.11 11.15 31.97
N PRO A 715 -28.21 11.50 32.70
CA PRO A 715 -29.54 11.25 32.20
C PRO A 715 -29.79 12.05 30.91
N VAL A 716 -30.58 11.48 30.00
CA VAL A 716 -30.98 12.18 28.78
C VAL A 716 -31.80 13.42 29.16
N ALA A 717 -31.29 14.60 28.81
CA ALA A 717 -31.95 15.86 29.10
C ALA A 717 -33.33 15.89 28.42
N VAL A 718 -34.40 16.15 29.19
CA VAL A 718 -35.75 16.31 28.64
C VAL A 718 -35.84 17.70 27.99
N ASP A 719 -35.94 17.75 26.67
CA ASP A 719 -36.21 18.99 25.97
C ASP A 719 -37.66 19.45 26.23
N LEU A 720 -37.81 20.40 27.14
CA LEU A 720 -39.11 20.97 27.54
C LEU A 720 -39.75 21.86 26.45
N SER A 721 -39.10 22.05 25.30
CA SER A 721 -39.59 22.91 24.21
C SER A 721 -40.64 22.26 23.30
N VAL A 722 -40.85 20.93 23.37
CA VAL A 722 -41.77 20.19 22.48
C VAL A 722 -43.23 20.16 22.98
N ASN A 723 -43.52 20.68 24.18
CA ASN A 723 -44.86 20.65 24.79
C ASN A 723 -45.63 21.98 24.71
N SER A 724 -45.59 22.67 23.57
CA SER A 724 -46.56 23.75 23.29
C SER A 724 -47.70 23.19 22.41
N PRO A 725 -48.98 23.30 22.82
CA PRO A 725 -50.11 22.80 22.03
C PRO A 725 -50.23 23.58 20.70
N PRO A 726 -50.75 22.95 19.63
CA PRO A 726 -50.80 23.59 18.32
C PRO A 726 -51.72 24.82 18.37
N ALA A 727 -51.22 25.95 17.86
CA ALA A 727 -52.04 27.13 17.64
C ALA A 727 -53.13 26.82 16.59
N PRO A 728 -54.38 27.29 16.77
CA PRO A 728 -55.44 27.04 15.81
C PRO A 728 -55.23 27.90 14.54
N ALA A 729 -55.48 27.31 13.37
CA ALA A 729 -55.50 28.01 12.07
C ALA A 729 -56.95 28.13 11.55
N PRO A 730 -57.23 28.94 10.53
CA PRO A 730 -57.20 30.41 10.52
C PRO A 730 -58.58 30.99 10.12
N ASP A 731 -58.86 32.26 10.42
CA ASP A 731 -60.00 32.98 9.84
C ASP A 731 -59.56 33.88 8.67
N ALA A 732 -60.17 33.65 7.51
CA ALA A 732 -60.00 34.43 6.29
C ALA A 732 -60.89 35.68 6.31
N LYS A 733 -60.34 36.86 5.96
CA LYS A 733 -61.10 37.97 5.36
C LYS A 733 -60.24 38.82 4.40
N ASP A 734 -60.93 39.23 3.34
CA ASP A 734 -60.47 39.80 2.08
C ASP A 734 -59.95 41.25 2.08
N SER A 735 -59.02 41.46 1.15
CA SER A 735 -58.79 42.58 0.21
C SER A 735 -58.74 44.04 0.67
N SER A 736 -57.68 44.75 0.25
CA SER A 736 -57.81 45.90 -0.67
C SER A 736 -56.48 46.18 -1.37
N ALA A 737 -56.57 46.58 -2.64
CA ALA A 737 -55.50 46.75 -3.62
C ALA A 737 -55.18 48.23 -3.89
N LEU A 738 -53.98 48.51 -4.44
CA LEU A 738 -53.59 49.49 -5.49
C LEU A 738 -52.12 49.96 -5.21
N LYS A 739 -51.06 49.76 -6.02
CA LYS A 739 -50.70 49.99 -7.45
C LYS A 739 -49.77 51.23 -7.64
N ILE A 740 -48.69 51.04 -8.42
CA ILE A 740 -47.98 51.98 -9.35
C ILE A 740 -46.94 52.94 -8.70
N VAL A 741 -45.74 53.27 -9.23
CA VAL A 741 -44.86 52.92 -10.40
C VAL A 741 -43.44 53.49 -10.13
N ALA A 742 -42.45 52.86 -10.78
CA ALA A 742 -41.06 53.23 -11.16
C ALA A 742 -40.39 54.55 -10.72
N ASP A 743 -39.07 54.48 -10.53
CA ASP A 743 -38.16 55.34 -11.29
C ASP A 743 -36.80 54.67 -11.57
N LEU A 744 -36.27 54.93 -12.77
CA LEU A 744 -35.04 54.37 -13.34
C LEU A 744 -34.20 55.55 -13.85
N GLY A 745 -32.96 55.73 -13.38
CA GLY A 745 -32.12 56.83 -13.87
C GLY A 745 -30.74 56.99 -13.24
N LEU A 746 -29.79 56.16 -13.70
CA LEU A 746 -28.35 56.41 -13.97
C LEU A 746 -27.63 57.62 -13.35
N SER A 747 -26.42 57.39 -12.83
CA SER A 747 -25.20 58.00 -13.40
C SER A 747 -23.90 57.33 -12.92
N LEU A 748 -22.96 57.27 -13.87
CA LEU A 748 -21.65 56.66 -13.87
C LEU A 748 -20.63 57.35 -12.94
N ALA A 749 -19.62 56.60 -12.49
CA ALA A 749 -18.19 56.75 -12.88
C ALA A 749 -17.23 56.47 -11.71
N ALA A 750 -16.38 55.45 -11.89
CA ALA A 750 -14.90 55.52 -11.79
C ALA A 750 -14.32 54.19 -11.32
N VAL A 751 -13.86 53.39 -12.29
CA VAL A 751 -12.82 52.37 -12.11
C VAL A 751 -11.52 52.99 -12.63
N GLY A 752 -10.51 53.02 -11.77
CA GLY A 752 -9.12 53.34 -12.13
C GLY A 752 -8.23 52.22 -11.62
N ALA A 753 -7.58 51.53 -12.57
CA ALA A 753 -6.78 50.34 -12.38
C ALA A 753 -5.51 50.54 -11.53
N LEU A 754 -5.05 49.48 -10.85
CA LEU A 754 -3.65 49.03 -10.93
C LEU A 754 -3.51 47.58 -10.44
N ASN A 755 -3.05 46.71 -11.35
CA ASN A 755 -2.36 45.47 -11.01
C ASN A 755 -0.93 45.81 -10.56
N LEU A 756 -0.42 45.12 -9.53
CA LEU A 756 0.94 44.55 -9.36
C LEU A 756 1.31 44.46 -7.87
N LEU A 757 1.87 43.29 -7.50
CA LEU A 757 2.49 42.91 -6.21
C LEU A 757 1.50 42.55 -5.08
N PHE A 758 1.10 41.29 -4.98
CA PHE A 758 1.75 40.24 -4.17
C PHE A 758 1.17 38.86 -4.54
#